data_AF-A0A957AWP7-F1
#
_entry.id   AF-A0A957AWP7-F1
#
_cell.length_a   1.000
_cell.length_b   1.000
_cell.length_c   1.000
_cell.angle_alpha   90.00
_cell.angle_beta   90.00
_cell.angle_gamma   90.00
#
_symmetry.space_group_name_H-M   'P 1'
#
loop_
_entity.id
_entity.type
_entity.pdbx_description
1 polymer ?
#
loop_
_entity_poly.entity_id
_entity_poly.type
_entity_poly.pdbx_seq_one_letter_code
_entity_poly.pdbx_strand_id
1 'polypeptide(L)'
;MLAKLGPRLRFGAVFAPSLYYLQRPLRLFRTYDKSYLRPDIVAGLTVAVILLPQAIAFALIAELPPQMGLYTAIVGAIFAALWGSSNQMQTGPTNSISLLVSSTLAGIYIAGTPEYIVAAGMMAFMAGALQLAMGLARLGILINFVSHSLLVGFATGAGIIIAIRQIESLLGLDLPGGTVIDTVTNVVVHFPQSDVETAVIGFGTMLFIIAMKRLNPKLPAALLSIVLASFFVFIFHLDQAGVEVVGELSGQFPPIAPLPIFDFDLIARLSPGALAISIIGLIEGAAIGRTISNQTRQRLNNNQEFVGQGLANMACGIFSGFAVDGSYSRSAINFEAGARSPFAAVFSAVFVILAMLLIAPLGRYIPTSALSGVLIVTALGMIDRTEIKRIWRGAPGDAAIMLLTLFGTLFLSLEFAVLLGILLSFSLYVLRTSTPRVQAVQPDASFKHFTYQPDKDPCPQLNVIEILGDLYFGAVNHVEETLLEHLNRHPDQLFLLLRMHSVAQLDFSGIHMLESIVRTYRERGGDVYMVRVSPAVMRIMESTGFDEFLGSENFLDDDTAISYLFYRQLDPAICIYECPWRVFKECQNLPKRIDLIGLPKIGDVPEDAIPTVPPQQLWNDLHAPDRPQPYILDVREPREFGRGHIPEAHLMPLADIMADQTAVPPDTPIVLVCRRGRRSRRAAHILQQRGLQDVRVMEGGMVAWEAAGLLEAVEL
;
A
#
# COMPACT_ATOMS: atom_id res chain seq x y z
N MET A 1 -24.96 16.54 -32.20
CA MET A 1 -23.69 16.24 -31.49
C MET A 1 -23.89 15.57 -30.11
N LEU A 2 -25.09 15.58 -29.51
CA LEU A 2 -25.39 14.93 -28.20
C LEU A 2 -26.11 13.56 -28.28
N ALA A 3 -26.31 12.99 -29.47
CA ALA A 3 -27.04 11.73 -29.68
C ALA A 3 -26.14 10.49 -29.91
N LYS A 4 -24.81 10.61 -29.76
CA LYS A 4 -23.84 9.52 -29.95
C LYS A 4 -23.28 8.92 -28.65
N LEU A 5 -23.80 9.30 -27.48
CA LEU A 5 -23.48 8.65 -26.21
C LEU A 5 -24.58 7.64 -25.87
N GLY A 6 -24.33 6.38 -26.21
CA GLY A 6 -25.18 5.25 -25.89
C GLY A 6 -25.32 4.98 -24.37
N PRO A 7 -26.08 3.93 -24.00
CA PRO A 7 -26.63 3.72 -22.66
C PRO A 7 -25.55 3.21 -21.69
N ARG A 8 -24.75 4.13 -21.11
CA ARG A 8 -23.70 3.77 -20.13
C ARG A 8 -23.83 4.46 -18.77
N LEU A 9 -24.99 5.03 -18.45
CA LEU A 9 -25.31 5.49 -17.10
C LEU A 9 -26.67 4.94 -16.66
N ARG A 10 -26.69 3.65 -16.30
CA ARG A 10 -27.83 3.06 -15.58
C ARG A 10 -27.82 3.60 -14.15
N PHE A 11 -28.59 4.65 -13.87
CA PHE A 11 -28.83 5.16 -12.51
C PHE A 11 -29.24 4.05 -11.53
N GLY A 12 -29.90 2.98 -11.99
CA GLY A 12 -30.22 1.80 -11.18
C GLY A 12 -29.01 1.00 -10.64
N ALA A 13 -27.82 1.13 -11.24
CA ALA A 13 -26.60 0.46 -10.76
C ALA A 13 -25.98 1.13 -9.51
N VAL A 14 -26.36 2.39 -9.24
CA VAL A 14 -25.91 3.14 -8.05
C VAL A 14 -26.82 2.88 -6.84
N PHE A 15 -28.13 2.70 -7.07
CA PHE A 15 -29.11 2.49 -5.98
C PHE A 15 -29.25 1.03 -5.51
N ALA A 16 -29.00 0.03 -6.36
CA ALA A 16 -29.04 -1.37 -5.93
C ALA A 16 -28.06 -1.71 -4.77
N PRO A 17 -26.80 -1.23 -4.76
CA PRO A 17 -25.89 -1.46 -3.64
C PRO A 17 -26.19 -0.63 -2.39
N SER A 18 -26.92 0.50 -2.48
CA SER A 18 -27.30 1.27 -1.28
C SER A 18 -28.46 0.62 -0.52
N LEU A 19 -29.41 0.02 -1.23
CA LEU A 19 -30.51 -0.76 -0.64
C LEU A 19 -29.99 -1.95 0.18
N TYR A 20 -28.86 -2.54 -0.23
CA TYR A 20 -28.18 -3.60 0.51
C TYR A 20 -27.82 -3.16 1.94
N TYR A 21 -27.27 -1.95 2.12
CA TYR A 21 -26.86 -1.47 3.44
C TYR A 21 -28.04 -1.30 4.40
N LEU A 22 -29.18 -0.83 3.90
CA LEU A 22 -30.39 -0.56 4.70
C LEU A 22 -31.17 -1.84 5.05
N GLN A 23 -31.11 -2.88 4.22
CA GLN A 23 -31.82 -4.16 4.45
C GLN A 23 -31.16 -5.06 5.50
N ARG A 24 -30.10 -4.60 6.15
CA ARG A 24 -29.37 -5.43 7.09
C ARG A 24 -30.18 -5.92 8.30
N PRO A 25 -30.97 -5.10 8.99
CA PRO A 25 -31.71 -5.57 10.17
C PRO A 25 -32.59 -6.78 9.81
N LEU A 26 -33.29 -6.72 8.67
CA LEU A 26 -34.09 -7.83 8.13
C LEU A 26 -33.27 -9.11 7.93
N ARG A 27 -32.03 -8.99 7.45
CA ARG A 27 -31.12 -10.13 7.29
C ARG A 27 -30.67 -10.68 8.63
N LEU A 28 -30.31 -9.81 9.58
CA LEU A 28 -29.91 -10.21 10.93
C LEU A 28 -31.02 -10.99 11.64
N PHE A 29 -32.27 -10.50 11.60
CA PHE A 29 -33.41 -11.21 12.19
C PHE A 29 -33.67 -12.56 11.52
N ARG A 30 -33.48 -12.67 10.20
CA ARG A 30 -33.68 -13.94 9.45
C ARG A 30 -32.59 -14.96 9.69
N THR A 31 -31.34 -14.54 9.88
CA THR A 31 -30.19 -15.43 10.07
C THR A 31 -29.77 -15.57 11.53
N TYR A 32 -30.60 -15.11 12.48
CA TYR A 32 -30.28 -15.20 13.90
C TYR A 32 -30.36 -16.65 14.40
N ASP A 33 -29.25 -17.16 14.91
CA ASP A 33 -29.18 -18.47 15.53
C ASP A 33 -29.64 -18.38 17.00
N LYS A 34 -30.64 -19.19 17.38
CA LYS A 34 -31.17 -19.21 18.75
C LYS A 34 -30.11 -19.61 19.79
N SER A 35 -29.06 -20.32 19.39
CA SER A 35 -27.93 -20.64 20.27
C SER A 35 -27.15 -19.41 20.75
N TYR A 36 -27.25 -18.29 20.03
CA TYR A 36 -26.58 -17.02 20.39
C TYR A 36 -27.34 -16.21 21.44
N LEU A 37 -28.61 -16.54 21.72
CA LEU A 37 -29.47 -15.77 22.61
C LEU A 37 -28.87 -15.63 24.02
N ARG A 38 -28.46 -16.74 24.64
CA ARG A 38 -27.89 -16.72 25.99
C ARG A 38 -26.54 -15.98 26.04
N PRO A 39 -25.56 -16.27 25.16
CA PRO A 39 -24.31 -15.51 25.10
C PRO A 39 -24.54 -14.00 24.89
N ASP A 40 -25.40 -13.61 23.96
CA ASP A 40 -25.65 -12.19 23.64
C ASP A 40 -26.35 -11.46 24.79
N ILE A 41 -27.28 -12.10 25.50
CA ILE A 41 -27.92 -11.52 26.70
C ILE A 41 -26.89 -11.30 27.81
N VAL A 42 -26.04 -12.30 28.08
CA VAL A 42 -25.01 -12.18 29.13
C VAL A 42 -23.99 -11.09 28.78
N ALA A 43 -23.55 -11.04 27.53
CA ALA A 43 -22.63 -10.02 27.05
C ALA A 43 -23.27 -8.63 27.10
N GLY A 44 -24.52 -8.49 26.64
CA GLY A 44 -25.28 -7.24 26.71
C GLY A 44 -25.46 -6.73 28.13
N LEU A 45 -25.80 -7.60 29.09
CA LEU A 45 -25.90 -7.22 30.49
C LEU A 45 -24.54 -6.79 31.07
N THR A 46 -23.48 -7.53 30.76
CA THR A 46 -22.11 -7.22 31.22
C THR A 46 -21.66 -5.85 30.72
N VAL A 47 -21.94 -5.53 29.46
CA VAL A 47 -21.61 -4.21 28.88
C VAL A 47 -22.51 -3.12 29.46
N ALA A 48 -23.81 -3.36 29.64
CA ALA A 48 -24.76 -2.36 30.14
C ALA A 48 -24.37 -1.80 31.50
N VAL A 49 -23.88 -2.64 32.41
CA VAL A 49 -23.44 -2.24 33.75
C VAL A 49 -22.30 -1.21 33.70
N ILE A 50 -21.43 -1.31 32.69
CA ILE A 50 -20.30 -0.39 32.50
C ILE A 50 -20.71 0.82 31.65
N LEU A 51 -21.56 0.58 30.65
CA LEU A 51 -22.05 1.61 29.73
C LEU A 51 -22.85 2.68 30.46
N LEU A 52 -23.66 2.31 31.45
CA LEU A 52 -24.51 3.24 32.19
C LEU A 52 -23.72 4.36 32.91
N PRO A 53 -22.76 4.06 33.80
CA PRO A 53 -21.98 5.10 34.47
C PRO A 53 -21.08 5.89 33.50
N GLN A 54 -20.50 5.21 32.50
CA GLN A 54 -19.70 5.87 31.48
C GLN A 54 -20.51 6.87 30.67
N ALA A 55 -21.75 6.54 30.32
CA ALA A 55 -22.62 7.41 29.56
C ALA A 55 -22.90 8.73 30.28
N ILE A 56 -23.11 8.66 31.61
CA ILE A 56 -23.32 9.83 32.45
C ILE A 56 -22.03 10.66 32.54
N ALA A 57 -20.91 10.03 32.86
CA ALA A 57 -19.62 10.71 32.96
C ALA A 57 -19.25 11.42 31.65
N PHE A 58 -19.45 10.76 30.51
CA PHE A 58 -19.17 11.34 29.20
C PHE A 58 -20.15 12.45 28.81
N ALA A 59 -21.40 12.42 29.25
CA ALA A 59 -22.29 13.57 29.08
C ALA A 59 -21.81 14.78 29.89
N LEU A 60 -21.36 14.56 31.13
CA LEU A 60 -20.83 15.62 31.99
C LEU A 60 -19.53 16.23 31.44
N ILE A 61 -18.65 15.41 30.85
CA ILE A 61 -17.45 15.90 30.13
C ILE A 61 -17.85 16.75 28.92
N ALA A 62 -18.95 16.41 28.25
CA ALA A 62 -19.51 17.22 27.18
C ALA A 62 -20.28 18.45 27.69
N GLU A 63 -20.32 18.69 29.00
CA GLU A 63 -21.11 19.73 29.67
C GLU A 63 -22.62 19.64 29.37
N LEU A 64 -23.10 18.41 29.18
CA LEU A 64 -24.48 18.08 28.87
C LEU A 64 -25.19 17.40 30.07
N PRO A 65 -26.53 17.46 30.12
CA PRO A 65 -27.29 16.75 31.14
C PRO A 65 -27.00 15.23 31.13
N PRO A 66 -26.88 14.58 32.30
CA PRO A 66 -26.65 13.13 32.42
C PRO A 66 -27.59 12.25 31.59
N GLN A 67 -28.86 12.67 31.48
CA GLN A 67 -29.88 11.93 30.74
C GLN A 67 -29.53 11.85 29.24
N MET A 68 -28.90 12.89 28.69
CA MET A 68 -28.47 12.93 27.30
C MET A 68 -27.46 11.82 27.00
N GLY A 69 -26.56 11.53 27.94
CA GLY A 69 -25.63 10.41 27.85
C GLY A 69 -26.32 9.06 27.78
N LEU A 70 -27.32 8.86 28.64
CA LEU A 70 -28.10 7.62 28.66
C LEU A 70 -28.89 7.43 27.36
N TYR A 71 -29.50 8.50 26.83
CA TYR A 71 -30.19 8.47 25.54
C TYR A 71 -29.23 8.12 24.40
N THR A 72 -28.06 8.75 24.38
CA THR A 72 -26.97 8.47 23.45
C THR A 72 -26.52 7.00 23.52
N ALA A 73 -26.37 6.44 24.72
CA ALA A 73 -26.00 5.04 24.91
C ALA A 73 -27.05 4.05 24.39
N ILE A 74 -28.33 4.34 24.61
CA ILE A 74 -29.44 3.49 24.15
C ILE A 74 -29.56 3.53 22.62
N VAL A 75 -29.71 4.74 22.07
CA VAL A 75 -30.01 4.93 20.65
C VAL A 75 -28.80 4.56 19.80
N GLY A 76 -27.60 4.97 20.23
CA GLY A 76 -26.35 4.66 19.54
C GLY A 76 -26.11 3.16 19.42
N ALA A 77 -26.25 2.42 20.52
CA ALA A 77 -26.04 0.98 20.53
C ALA A 77 -27.04 0.25 19.62
N ILE A 78 -28.33 0.63 19.63
CA ILE A 78 -29.35 -0.01 18.79
C ILE A 78 -29.07 0.22 17.30
N PHE A 79 -28.91 1.48 16.88
CA PHE A 79 -28.76 1.80 15.47
C PHE A 79 -27.42 1.31 14.91
N ALA A 80 -26.33 1.48 15.66
CA ALA A 80 -25.04 0.96 15.22
C ALA A 80 -25.03 -0.56 15.13
N ALA A 81 -25.69 -1.29 16.04
CA ALA A 81 -25.74 -2.75 15.97
C ALA A 81 -26.57 -3.28 14.80
N LEU A 82 -27.72 -2.65 14.53
CA LEU A 82 -28.64 -3.12 13.50
C LEU A 82 -28.14 -2.82 12.08
N TRP A 83 -27.38 -1.73 11.90
CA TRP A 83 -26.84 -1.33 10.60
C TRP A 83 -25.31 -1.49 10.45
N GLY A 84 -24.51 -1.52 11.52
CA GLY A 84 -23.03 -1.58 11.50
C GLY A 84 -22.44 -2.99 11.44
N SER A 85 -21.35 -3.20 10.68
CA SER A 85 -20.80 -4.50 10.22
C SER A 85 -20.37 -5.47 11.30
N SER A 86 -19.90 -4.98 12.44
CA SER A 86 -19.33 -5.84 13.49
C SER A 86 -20.38 -6.50 14.37
N ASN A 87 -20.12 -7.74 14.77
CA ASN A 87 -20.96 -8.44 15.74
C ASN A 87 -20.67 -8.03 17.19
N GLN A 88 -19.47 -7.50 17.48
CA GLN A 88 -19.04 -7.19 18.85
C GLN A 88 -18.85 -5.70 19.11
N MET A 89 -18.92 -4.84 18.09
CA MET A 89 -18.79 -3.40 18.25
C MET A 89 -19.90 -2.86 19.15
N GLN A 90 -19.50 -2.11 20.17
CA GLN A 90 -20.39 -1.39 21.06
C GLN A 90 -20.23 0.11 20.83
N THR A 91 -21.26 0.72 20.27
CA THR A 91 -21.31 2.17 20.00
C THR A 91 -22.05 2.88 21.11
N GLY A 92 -21.55 4.06 21.49
CA GLY A 92 -22.18 4.92 22.48
C GLY A 92 -21.33 6.18 22.72
N PRO A 93 -21.56 6.91 23.82
CA PRO A 93 -20.73 8.07 24.15
C PRO A 93 -19.30 7.61 24.49
N THR A 94 -18.32 8.43 24.11
CA THR A 94 -16.89 8.20 24.36
C THR A 94 -16.23 9.48 24.83
N ASN A 95 -15.13 9.35 25.56
CA ASN A 95 -14.37 10.50 26.06
C ASN A 95 -13.93 11.45 24.93
N SER A 96 -13.41 10.90 23.83
CA SER A 96 -12.91 11.68 22.69
C SER A 96 -14.01 12.57 22.10
N ILE A 97 -15.17 11.97 21.81
CA ILE A 97 -16.30 12.70 21.21
C ILE A 97 -16.89 13.69 22.21
N SER A 98 -16.98 13.37 23.50
CA SER A 98 -17.49 14.29 24.51
C SER A 98 -16.65 15.55 24.65
N LEU A 99 -15.31 15.41 24.71
CA LEU A 99 -14.40 16.56 24.74
C LEU A 99 -14.50 17.40 23.46
N LEU A 100 -14.68 16.75 22.32
CA LEU A 100 -14.79 17.45 21.03
C LEU A 100 -16.12 18.22 20.92
N VAL A 101 -17.22 17.62 21.37
CA VAL A 101 -18.51 18.30 21.49
C VAL A 101 -18.39 19.52 22.40
N SER A 102 -17.84 19.37 23.61
CA SER A 102 -17.69 20.50 24.54
C SER A 102 -16.79 21.60 23.97
N SER A 103 -15.58 21.26 23.50
CA SER A 103 -14.64 22.24 22.94
C SER A 103 -15.16 22.96 21.70
N THR A 104 -15.94 22.29 20.86
CA THR A 104 -16.57 22.93 19.69
C THR A 104 -17.69 23.86 20.11
N LEU A 105 -18.55 23.43 21.05
CA LEU A 105 -19.72 24.20 21.47
C LEU A 105 -19.37 25.36 22.40
N ALA A 106 -18.32 25.25 23.21
CA ALA A 106 -17.85 26.29 24.12
C ALA A 106 -17.51 27.61 23.40
N GLY A 107 -17.13 27.54 22.12
CA GLY A 107 -16.88 28.72 21.29
C GLY A 107 -18.13 29.38 20.70
N ILE A 108 -19.30 28.76 20.86
CA ILE A 108 -20.57 29.16 20.19
C ILE A 108 -21.65 29.49 21.23
N TYR A 109 -21.80 28.66 22.25
CA TYR A 109 -22.82 28.78 23.29
C TYR A 109 -22.22 28.61 24.68
N ILE A 110 -22.93 29.12 25.68
CA ILE A 110 -22.58 28.91 27.09
C ILE A 110 -23.06 27.51 27.50
N ALA A 111 -22.21 26.76 28.20
CA ALA A 111 -22.55 25.43 28.71
C ALA A 111 -23.83 25.45 29.57
N GLY A 112 -24.67 24.43 29.40
CA GLY A 112 -25.91 24.26 30.16
C GLY A 112 -27.12 25.06 29.66
N THR A 113 -26.99 25.92 28.64
CA THR A 113 -28.17 26.57 28.04
C THR A 113 -28.96 25.61 27.14
N PRO A 114 -30.27 25.84 26.92
CA PRO A 114 -31.06 25.02 25.99
C PRO A 114 -30.48 24.98 24.57
N GLU A 115 -29.91 26.09 24.11
CA GLU A 115 -29.28 26.20 22.79
C GLU A 115 -28.05 25.30 22.67
N TYR A 116 -27.23 25.21 23.73
CA TYR A 116 -26.07 24.33 23.79
C TYR A 116 -26.48 22.86 23.61
N ILE A 117 -27.55 22.43 24.32
CA ILE A 117 -28.08 21.07 24.27
C ILE A 117 -28.60 20.74 22.87
N VAL A 118 -29.36 21.65 22.26
CA VAL A 118 -29.89 21.47 20.89
C VAL A 118 -28.75 21.44 19.87
N ALA A 119 -27.73 22.29 20.03
CA ALA A 119 -26.57 22.33 19.15
C ALA A 119 -25.75 21.02 19.23
N ALA A 120 -25.63 20.40 20.40
CA ALA A 120 -24.99 19.09 20.55
C ALA A 120 -25.70 17.99 19.76
N GLY A 121 -27.03 17.94 19.83
CA GLY A 121 -27.85 17.01 19.04
C GLY A 121 -27.78 17.28 17.54
N MET A 122 -27.78 18.56 17.14
CA MET A 122 -27.63 18.97 15.74
C MET A 122 -26.25 18.58 15.18
N MET A 123 -25.18 18.78 15.96
CA MET A 123 -23.83 18.38 15.58
C MET A 123 -23.72 16.86 15.39
N ALA A 124 -24.35 16.07 16.27
CA ALA A 124 -24.45 14.62 16.13
C ALA A 124 -25.16 14.23 14.83
N PHE A 125 -26.28 14.87 14.52
CA PHE A 125 -27.01 14.63 13.28
C PHE A 125 -26.17 14.94 12.03
N MET A 126 -25.48 16.08 12.02
CA MET A 126 -24.59 16.48 10.93
C MET A 126 -23.43 15.51 10.75
N ALA A 127 -22.79 15.10 11.86
CA ALA A 127 -21.70 14.13 11.82
C ALA A 127 -22.18 12.77 11.28
N GLY A 128 -23.36 12.34 11.70
CA GLY A 128 -23.98 11.11 11.20
C GLY A 128 -24.29 11.17 9.71
N ALA A 129 -24.80 12.29 9.21
CA ALA A 129 -25.06 12.50 7.79
C ALA A 129 -23.77 12.44 6.94
N LEU A 130 -22.68 13.03 7.45
CA LEU A 130 -21.36 12.96 6.81
C LEU A 130 -20.80 11.53 6.80
N GLN A 131 -20.85 10.81 7.93
CA GLN A 131 -20.43 9.40 8.01
C GLN A 131 -21.24 8.50 7.09
N LEU A 132 -22.56 8.70 7.02
CA LEU A 132 -23.43 8.00 6.09
C LEU A 132 -23.03 8.26 4.64
N ALA A 133 -22.78 9.52 4.28
CA ALA A 133 -22.30 9.90 2.94
C ALA A 133 -20.95 9.23 2.61
N MET A 134 -20.01 9.20 3.55
CA MET A 134 -18.71 8.54 3.38
C MET A 134 -18.84 7.03 3.20
N GLY A 135 -19.73 6.37 3.96
CA GLY A 135 -20.04 4.95 3.81
C GLY A 135 -20.65 4.62 2.43
N LEU A 136 -21.58 5.45 1.97
CA LEU A 136 -22.21 5.32 0.64
C LEU A 136 -21.23 5.58 -0.51
N ALA A 137 -20.30 6.53 -0.33
CA ALA A 137 -19.20 6.83 -1.25
C ALA A 137 -18.09 5.76 -1.25
N ARG A 138 -18.21 4.72 -0.42
CA ARG A 138 -17.27 3.59 -0.29
C ARG A 138 -15.87 3.98 0.22
N LEU A 139 -15.79 5.02 1.07
CA LEU A 139 -14.51 5.47 1.64
C LEU A 139 -13.93 4.51 2.70
N GLY A 140 -14.62 3.42 3.04
CA GLY A 140 -14.10 2.33 3.87
C GLY A 140 -12.90 1.58 3.29
N ILE A 141 -12.52 1.88 2.03
CA ILE A 141 -11.25 1.44 1.45
C ILE A 141 -10.04 2.00 2.20
N LEU A 142 -10.16 3.18 2.82
CA LEU A 142 -9.06 3.84 3.53
C LEU A 142 -8.56 3.01 4.73
N ILE A 143 -9.43 2.18 5.30
CA ILE A 143 -9.07 1.23 6.37
C ILE A 143 -8.04 0.19 5.91
N ASN A 144 -7.99 -0.13 4.61
CA ASN A 144 -7.03 -1.12 4.10
C ASN A 144 -5.57 -0.68 4.27
N PHE A 145 -5.33 0.62 4.46
CA PHE A 145 -4.00 1.18 4.74
C PHE A 145 -3.61 1.10 6.22
N VAL A 146 -4.49 0.60 7.09
CA VAL A 146 -4.18 0.34 8.51
C VAL A 146 -3.40 -0.97 8.60
N SER A 147 -2.08 -0.86 8.77
CA SER A 147 -1.20 -2.02 8.89
C SER A 147 -1.45 -2.81 10.18
N HIS A 148 -1.07 -4.08 10.19
CA HIS A 148 -1.18 -4.90 11.40
C HIS A 148 -0.35 -4.33 12.56
N SER A 149 0.84 -3.81 12.25
CA SER A 149 1.76 -3.23 13.24
C SER A 149 1.20 -1.97 13.90
N LEU A 150 0.45 -1.16 13.15
CA LEU A 150 -0.30 -0.03 13.69
C LEU A 150 -1.33 -0.51 14.72
N LEU A 151 -2.11 -1.56 14.42
CA LEU A 151 -3.14 -2.07 15.34
C LEU A 151 -2.53 -2.60 16.65
N VAL A 152 -1.39 -3.29 16.57
CA VAL A 152 -0.68 -3.78 17.77
C VAL A 152 -0.16 -2.61 18.61
N GLY A 153 0.43 -1.59 17.98
CA GLY A 153 0.87 -0.37 18.66
C GLY A 153 -0.29 0.38 19.32
N PHE A 154 -1.37 0.59 18.58
CA PHE A 154 -2.60 1.22 19.04
C PHE A 154 -3.25 0.49 20.21
N ALA A 155 -3.46 -0.83 20.10
CA ALA A 155 -4.07 -1.62 21.16
C ALA A 155 -3.22 -1.63 22.43
N THR A 156 -1.89 -1.68 22.28
CA THR A 156 -0.96 -1.60 23.41
C THR A 156 -1.00 -0.22 24.07
N GLY A 157 -0.97 0.85 23.28
CA GLY A 157 -1.07 2.22 23.79
C GLY A 157 -2.42 2.48 24.48
N ALA A 158 -3.51 2.06 23.86
CA ALA A 158 -4.86 2.14 24.41
C ALA A 158 -4.99 1.35 25.72
N GLY A 159 -4.38 0.16 25.81
CA GLY A 159 -4.37 -0.64 27.03
C GLY A 159 -3.63 0.06 28.17
N ILE A 160 -2.47 0.66 27.87
CA ILE A 160 -1.66 1.38 28.87
C ILE A 160 -2.36 2.67 29.32
N ILE A 161 -2.89 3.50 28.42
CA ILE A 161 -3.57 4.74 28.78
C ILE A 161 -4.84 4.49 29.59
N ILE A 162 -5.63 3.47 29.24
CA ILE A 162 -6.80 3.06 30.03
C ILE A 162 -6.33 2.63 31.41
N ALA A 163 -5.31 1.79 31.52
CA ALA A 163 -4.81 1.35 32.81
C ALA A 163 -4.38 2.53 33.69
N ILE A 164 -3.61 3.49 33.14
CA ILE A 164 -3.14 4.68 33.87
C ILE A 164 -4.30 5.56 34.33
N ARG A 165 -5.25 5.89 33.43
CA ARG A 165 -6.39 6.76 33.76
C ARG A 165 -7.36 6.16 34.77
N GLN A 166 -7.37 4.85 34.92
CA GLN A 166 -8.23 4.18 35.90
C GLN A 166 -7.60 4.10 37.29
N ILE A 167 -6.31 4.44 37.47
CA ILE A 167 -5.64 4.37 38.78
C ILE A 167 -6.25 5.38 39.78
N GLU A 168 -6.65 6.57 39.32
CA GLU A 168 -7.24 7.61 40.16
C GLU A 168 -8.50 7.10 40.87
N SER A 169 -9.49 6.64 40.10
CA SER A 169 -10.74 6.06 40.64
C SER A 169 -10.53 4.70 41.33
N LEU A 170 -9.50 3.93 40.94
CA LEU A 170 -9.13 2.71 41.67
C LEU A 170 -8.68 3.02 43.11
N LEU A 171 -7.99 4.14 43.33
CA LEU A 171 -7.48 4.58 44.63
C LEU A 171 -8.42 5.54 45.37
N GLY A 172 -9.57 5.90 44.79
CA GLY A 172 -10.49 6.88 45.35
C GLY A 172 -9.96 8.31 45.38
N LEU A 173 -9.08 8.66 44.44
CA LEU A 173 -8.49 9.99 44.32
C LEU A 173 -9.30 10.85 43.33
N ASP A 174 -9.76 12.02 43.77
CA ASP A 174 -10.37 13.05 42.92
C ASP A 174 -9.30 14.06 42.50
N LEU A 175 -8.72 13.85 41.31
CA LEU A 175 -7.61 14.64 40.79
C LEU A 175 -8.04 15.37 39.51
N PRO A 176 -7.51 16.59 39.27
CA PRO A 176 -7.78 17.30 38.03
C PRO A 176 -7.24 16.49 36.84
N GLY A 177 -8.07 16.37 35.80
CA GLY A 177 -7.69 15.69 34.57
C GLY A 177 -6.52 16.37 33.86
N GLY A 178 -5.76 15.58 33.08
CA GLY A 178 -4.61 16.09 32.34
C GLY A 178 -4.05 15.08 31.35
N THR A 179 -2.78 15.29 30.97
CA THR A 179 -2.02 14.34 30.15
C THR A 179 -1.69 13.08 30.95
N VAL A 180 -1.22 12.04 30.26
CA VAL A 180 -0.74 10.80 30.92
C VAL A 180 0.35 11.10 31.96
N ILE A 181 1.21 12.09 31.69
CA ILE A 181 2.27 12.51 32.60
C ILE A 181 1.67 13.19 33.84
N ASP A 182 0.67 14.05 33.65
CA ASP A 182 -0.03 14.73 34.75
C ASP A 182 -0.73 13.70 35.65
N THR A 183 -1.47 12.75 35.07
CA THR A 183 -2.13 11.66 35.82
C THR A 183 -1.12 10.88 36.65
N VAL A 184 0.00 10.42 36.06
CA VAL A 184 1.01 9.66 36.80
C VAL A 184 1.64 10.50 37.91
N THR A 185 1.96 11.76 37.62
CA THR A 185 2.56 12.68 38.59
C THR A 185 1.60 12.96 39.74
N ASN A 186 0.35 13.28 39.43
CA ASN A 186 -0.71 13.58 40.41
C ASN A 186 -0.98 12.36 41.30
N VAL A 187 -1.09 11.16 40.73
CA VAL A 187 -1.26 9.91 41.48
C VAL A 187 -0.08 9.67 42.41
N VAL A 188 1.17 9.86 41.96
CA VAL A 188 2.35 9.65 42.82
C VAL A 188 2.40 10.65 43.98
N VAL A 189 2.09 11.92 43.71
CA VAL A 189 2.10 13.00 44.71
C VAL A 189 0.98 12.81 45.75
N HIS A 190 -0.22 12.44 45.31
CA HIS A 190 -1.40 12.31 46.16
C HIS A 190 -1.65 10.88 46.63
N PHE A 191 -0.75 9.93 46.35
CA PHE A 191 -0.85 8.55 46.79
C PHE A 191 -1.15 8.40 48.30
N PRO A 192 -0.55 9.20 49.22
CA PRO A 192 -0.87 9.11 50.64
C PRO A 192 -2.32 9.49 51.01
N GLN A 193 -3.06 10.12 50.10
CA GLN A 193 -4.46 10.54 50.28
C GLN A 193 -5.45 9.49 49.76
N SER A 194 -4.97 8.33 49.30
CA SER A 194 -5.82 7.26 48.77
C SER A 194 -6.81 6.75 49.81
N ASP A 195 -8.04 6.53 49.40
CA ASP A 195 -9.07 5.90 50.22
C ASP A 195 -8.87 4.38 50.24
N VAL A 196 -8.63 3.83 51.44
CA VAL A 196 -8.24 2.43 51.62
C VAL A 196 -9.39 1.50 51.25
N GLU A 197 -10.60 1.84 51.65
CA GLU A 197 -11.84 1.12 51.39
C GLU A 197 -12.10 1.01 49.88
N THR A 198 -11.98 2.14 49.17
CA THR A 198 -12.11 2.22 47.71
C THR A 198 -11.05 1.39 47.00
N ALA A 199 -9.79 1.48 47.44
CA ALA A 199 -8.69 0.68 46.90
C ALA A 199 -8.90 -0.82 47.11
N VAL A 200 -9.36 -1.24 48.29
CA VAL A 200 -9.65 -2.66 48.59
C VAL A 200 -10.75 -3.20 47.68
N ILE A 201 -11.81 -2.43 47.42
CA ILE A 201 -12.87 -2.83 46.48
C ILE A 201 -12.29 -2.96 45.07
N GLY A 202 -11.51 -1.98 44.61
CA GLY A 202 -10.91 -1.98 43.28
C GLY A 202 -9.95 -3.15 43.05
N PHE A 203 -8.94 -3.31 43.90
CA PHE A 203 -7.99 -4.42 43.82
C PHE A 203 -8.65 -5.78 44.08
N GLY A 204 -9.63 -5.83 44.99
CA GLY A 204 -10.43 -7.03 45.24
C GLY A 204 -11.21 -7.46 44.00
N THR A 205 -11.79 -6.51 43.27
CA THR A 205 -12.45 -6.74 41.98
C THR A 205 -11.47 -7.31 40.96
N MET A 206 -10.28 -6.71 40.82
CA MET A 206 -9.24 -7.20 39.90
C MET A 206 -8.82 -8.64 40.23
N LEU A 207 -8.54 -8.90 41.52
CA LEU A 207 -8.14 -10.22 42.00
C LEU A 207 -9.23 -11.26 41.75
N PHE A 208 -10.50 -10.91 42.03
CA PHE A 208 -11.64 -11.77 41.76
C PHE A 208 -11.75 -12.13 40.28
N ILE A 209 -11.63 -11.15 39.37
CA ILE A 209 -11.69 -11.40 37.93
C ILE A 209 -10.57 -12.35 37.49
N ILE A 210 -9.33 -12.11 37.94
CA ILE A 210 -8.17 -12.93 37.58
C ILE A 210 -8.33 -14.36 38.12
N ALA A 211 -8.75 -14.52 39.37
CA ALA A 211 -9.02 -15.83 39.97
C ALA A 211 -10.15 -16.56 39.24
N MET A 212 -11.26 -15.87 38.96
CA MET A 212 -12.42 -16.47 38.31
C MET A 212 -12.12 -16.88 36.87
N LYS A 213 -11.36 -16.08 36.10
CA LYS A 213 -10.91 -16.44 34.75
C LYS A 213 -10.02 -17.70 34.76
N ARG A 214 -9.24 -17.93 35.83
CA ARG A 214 -8.44 -19.16 35.99
C ARG A 214 -9.27 -20.38 36.39
N LEU A 215 -10.27 -20.20 37.24
CA LEU A 215 -11.14 -21.28 37.72
C LEU A 215 -12.17 -21.72 36.66
N ASN A 216 -12.86 -20.76 36.04
CA ASN A 216 -13.82 -21.02 35.00
C ASN A 216 -13.93 -19.82 34.02
N PRO A 217 -13.28 -19.89 32.84
CA PRO A 217 -13.30 -18.81 31.87
C PRO A 217 -14.66 -18.58 31.21
N LYS A 218 -15.66 -19.46 31.46
CA LYS A 218 -17.01 -19.31 30.89
C LYS A 218 -17.94 -18.43 31.72
N LEU A 219 -17.56 -18.08 32.95
CA LEU A 219 -18.37 -17.22 33.81
C LEU A 219 -18.09 -15.73 33.51
N PRO A 220 -19.12 -14.86 33.51
CA PRO A 220 -18.96 -13.43 33.25
C PRO A 220 -18.34 -12.75 34.49
N ALA A 221 -17.02 -12.94 34.66
CA ALA A 221 -16.30 -12.55 35.87
C ALA A 221 -16.44 -11.05 36.19
N ALA A 222 -16.48 -10.19 35.17
CA ALA A 222 -16.67 -8.74 35.31
C ALA A 222 -18.06 -8.37 35.86
N LEU A 223 -19.12 -9.02 35.38
CA LEU A 223 -20.48 -8.78 35.89
C LEU A 223 -20.60 -9.26 37.35
N LEU A 224 -20.09 -10.47 37.61
CA LEU A 224 -20.13 -11.05 38.96
C LEU A 224 -19.32 -10.21 39.96
N SER A 225 -18.17 -9.66 39.55
CA SER A 225 -17.37 -8.81 40.42
C SER A 225 -18.08 -7.51 40.78
N ILE A 226 -18.77 -6.88 39.83
CA ILE A 226 -19.53 -5.64 40.10
C ILE A 226 -20.72 -5.92 41.03
N VAL A 227 -21.49 -6.97 40.76
CA VAL A 227 -22.60 -7.37 41.64
C VAL A 227 -22.11 -7.65 43.06
N LEU A 228 -21.00 -8.37 43.21
CA LEU A 228 -20.41 -8.68 44.49
C LEU A 228 -19.90 -7.41 45.21
N ALA A 229 -19.21 -6.52 44.50
CA ALA A 229 -18.75 -5.25 45.04
C ALA A 229 -19.92 -4.37 45.50
N SER A 230 -20.99 -4.26 44.69
CA SER A 230 -22.19 -3.52 45.05
C SER A 230 -22.91 -4.09 46.27
N PHE A 231 -22.94 -5.42 46.39
CA PHE A 231 -23.49 -6.09 47.55
C PHE A 231 -22.69 -5.77 48.83
N PHE A 232 -21.36 -5.72 48.74
CA PHE A 232 -20.50 -5.29 49.86
C PHE A 232 -20.73 -3.83 50.24
N VAL A 233 -20.77 -2.92 49.27
CA VAL A 233 -21.07 -1.49 49.51
C VAL A 233 -22.42 -1.33 50.22
N PHE A 234 -23.45 -2.07 49.77
CA PHE A 234 -24.78 -2.04 50.37
C PHE A 234 -24.80 -2.52 51.83
N ILE A 235 -24.19 -3.68 52.13
CA ILE A 235 -24.23 -4.28 53.47
C ILE A 235 -23.43 -3.49 54.49
N PHE A 236 -22.25 -3.01 54.09
CA PHE A 236 -21.34 -2.31 54.98
C PHE A 236 -21.55 -0.79 54.98
N HIS A 237 -22.54 -0.28 54.23
CA HIS A 237 -22.82 1.14 54.07
C HIS A 237 -21.58 1.95 53.66
N LEU A 238 -20.76 1.38 52.78
CA LEU A 238 -19.49 2.00 52.37
C LEU A 238 -19.69 3.27 51.54
N ASP A 239 -20.88 3.45 50.97
CA ASP A 239 -21.32 4.69 50.34
C ASP A 239 -21.30 5.88 51.32
N GLN A 240 -21.53 5.62 52.61
CA GLN A 240 -21.45 6.62 53.68
C GLN A 240 -20.05 6.74 54.29
N ALA A 241 -19.18 5.76 54.02
CA ALA A 241 -17.81 5.70 54.51
C ALA A 241 -16.80 6.41 53.59
N GLY A 242 -17.25 7.00 52.47
CA GLY A 242 -16.40 7.72 51.52
C GLY A 242 -16.16 7.02 50.19
N VAL A 243 -16.65 5.78 50.01
CA VAL A 243 -16.53 5.09 48.72
C VAL A 243 -17.39 5.77 47.67
N GLU A 244 -16.73 6.21 46.60
CA GLU A 244 -17.41 6.86 45.49
C GLU A 244 -18.29 5.87 44.70
N VAL A 245 -19.53 6.28 44.45
CA VAL A 245 -20.56 5.48 43.79
C VAL A 245 -21.21 6.25 42.64
N VAL A 246 -21.80 5.53 41.69
CA VAL A 246 -22.42 6.10 40.47
C VAL A 246 -23.59 7.08 40.77
N GLY A 247 -24.31 6.88 41.88
CA GLY A 247 -25.38 7.77 42.34
C GLY A 247 -26.79 7.43 41.83
N GLU A 248 -27.75 8.31 42.13
CA GLU A 248 -29.16 8.16 41.72
C GLU A 248 -29.38 8.57 40.26
N LEU A 249 -30.16 7.76 39.54
CA LEU A 249 -30.43 7.95 38.12
C LEU A 249 -31.87 8.44 37.92
N SER A 250 -32.09 9.44 37.08
CA SER A 250 -33.44 9.81 36.62
C SER A 250 -33.75 9.19 35.27
N GLY A 251 -34.78 8.33 35.22
CA GLY A 251 -35.16 7.56 34.04
C GLY A 251 -36.39 8.12 33.33
N GLN A 252 -36.21 8.57 32.09
CA GLN A 252 -37.28 8.79 31.11
C GLN A 252 -36.89 8.15 29.79
N PHE A 253 -37.86 7.89 28.90
CA PHE A 253 -37.56 7.44 27.54
C PHE A 253 -36.96 8.60 26.72
N PRO A 254 -36.04 8.33 25.77
CA PRO A 254 -35.48 9.35 24.90
C PRO A 254 -36.58 10.11 24.13
N PRO A 255 -36.78 11.42 24.37
CA PRO A 255 -37.74 12.21 23.63
C PRO A 255 -37.22 12.53 22.22
N ILE A 256 -38.11 12.95 21.33
CA ILE A 256 -37.72 13.45 20.01
C ILE A 256 -37.31 14.92 20.14
N ALA A 257 -36.11 15.25 19.69
CA ALA A 257 -35.57 16.60 19.70
C ALA A 257 -36.06 17.42 18.48
N PRO A 258 -36.48 18.68 18.66
CA PRO A 258 -36.71 19.60 17.57
C PRO A 258 -35.38 20.14 17.03
N LEU A 259 -34.77 19.44 16.07
CA LEU A 259 -33.50 19.87 15.47
C LEU A 259 -33.70 21.03 14.47
N PRO A 260 -32.89 22.10 14.54
CA PRO A 260 -32.94 23.24 13.62
C PRO A 260 -32.28 22.93 12.26
N ILE A 261 -32.79 21.93 11.54
CA ILE A 261 -32.20 21.43 10.29
C ILE A 261 -32.18 22.44 9.13
N PHE A 262 -32.91 23.55 9.25
CA PHE A 262 -32.97 24.62 8.25
C PHE A 262 -32.19 25.89 8.68
N ASP A 263 -31.53 25.86 9.84
CA ASP A 263 -30.68 26.96 10.29
C ASP A 263 -29.29 26.85 9.65
N PHE A 264 -29.12 27.50 8.50
CA PHE A 264 -27.88 27.46 7.74
C PHE A 264 -26.71 28.16 8.45
N ASP A 265 -26.97 29.15 9.32
CA ASP A 265 -25.91 29.82 10.09
C ASP A 265 -25.35 28.87 11.14
N LEU A 266 -26.25 28.20 11.89
CA LEU A 266 -25.84 27.19 12.86
C LEU A 266 -25.12 26.01 12.18
N ILE A 267 -25.62 25.52 11.04
CA ILE A 267 -24.96 24.46 10.26
C ILE A 267 -23.54 24.89 9.85
N ALA A 268 -23.35 26.13 9.38
CA ALA A 268 -22.03 26.62 9.02
C ALA A 268 -21.08 26.63 10.24
N ARG A 269 -21.55 27.11 11.40
CA ARG A 269 -20.75 27.15 12.63
C ARG A 269 -20.41 25.76 13.19
N LEU A 270 -21.32 24.80 13.10
CA LEU A 270 -21.12 23.44 13.61
C LEU A 270 -20.35 22.54 12.63
N SER A 271 -20.26 22.92 11.35
CA SER A 271 -19.68 22.08 10.30
C SER A 271 -18.22 21.66 10.55
N PRO A 272 -17.30 22.50 11.08
CA PRO A 272 -15.95 22.04 11.44
C PRO A 272 -15.95 20.93 12.50
N GLY A 273 -16.74 21.07 13.57
CA GLY A 273 -16.85 20.06 14.62
C GLY A 273 -17.53 18.78 14.13
N ALA A 274 -18.61 18.91 13.36
CA ALA A 274 -19.28 17.75 12.76
C ALA A 274 -18.36 16.98 11.80
N LEU A 275 -17.56 17.68 10.99
CA LEU A 275 -16.53 17.07 10.14
C LEU A 275 -15.48 16.34 10.97
N ALA A 276 -15.01 16.96 12.05
CA ALA A 276 -14.03 16.36 12.95
C ALA A 276 -14.56 15.08 13.61
N ILE A 277 -15.77 15.11 14.19
CA ILE A 277 -16.46 13.91 14.74
C ILE A 277 -16.58 12.83 13.67
N SER A 278 -16.93 13.21 12.45
CA SER A 278 -17.13 12.25 11.36
C SER A 278 -15.85 11.53 10.97
N ILE A 279 -14.76 12.28 10.83
CA ILE A 279 -13.42 11.74 10.49
C ILE A 279 -12.88 10.91 11.65
N ILE A 280 -13.02 11.39 12.89
CA ILE A 280 -12.57 10.66 14.08
C ILE A 280 -13.33 9.34 14.22
N GLY A 281 -14.66 9.35 14.13
CA GLY A 281 -15.45 8.11 14.21
C GLY A 281 -15.20 7.15 13.05
N LEU A 282 -14.80 7.67 11.88
CA LEU A 282 -14.33 6.84 10.78
C LEU A 282 -13.04 6.11 11.19
N ILE A 283 -12.07 6.84 11.73
CA ILE A 283 -10.75 6.32 12.12
C ILE A 283 -10.85 5.36 13.33
N GLU A 284 -11.58 5.73 14.38
CA GLU A 284 -11.77 4.90 15.58
C GLU A 284 -12.59 3.65 15.26
N GLY A 285 -13.74 3.81 14.61
CA GLY A 285 -14.58 2.68 14.16
C GLY A 285 -13.81 1.71 13.27
N ALA A 286 -12.94 2.22 12.40
CA ALA A 286 -12.04 1.42 11.58
C ALA A 286 -11.04 0.60 12.41
N ALA A 287 -10.33 1.27 13.32
CA ALA A 287 -9.29 0.65 14.13
C ALA A 287 -9.88 -0.42 15.06
N ILE A 288 -11.00 -0.11 15.72
CA ILE A 288 -11.71 -1.03 16.61
C ILE A 288 -12.27 -2.21 15.81
N GLY A 289 -12.95 -1.95 14.69
CA GLY A 289 -13.47 -2.99 13.81
C GLY A 289 -12.37 -3.96 13.37
N ARG A 290 -11.25 -3.43 12.87
CA ARG A 290 -10.11 -4.24 12.43
C ARG A 290 -9.50 -5.06 13.57
N THR A 291 -9.39 -4.49 14.76
CA THR A 291 -8.87 -5.20 15.95
C THR A 291 -9.78 -6.37 16.34
N ILE A 292 -11.10 -6.13 16.42
CA ILE A 292 -12.09 -7.17 16.71
C ILE A 292 -12.08 -8.24 15.61
N SER A 293 -11.98 -7.84 14.33
CA SER A 293 -11.91 -8.77 13.19
C SER A 293 -10.72 -9.71 13.27
N ASN A 294 -9.56 -9.23 13.70
CA ASN A 294 -8.38 -10.09 13.90
C ASN A 294 -8.60 -11.13 15.01
N GLN A 295 -9.30 -10.76 16.09
CA GLN A 295 -9.58 -11.68 17.21
C GLN A 295 -10.71 -12.68 16.88
N THR A 296 -11.77 -12.23 16.23
CA THR A 296 -12.99 -13.01 15.93
C THR A 296 -12.92 -13.77 14.61
N ARG A 297 -11.98 -13.40 13.72
CA ARG A 297 -11.90 -13.82 12.31
C ARG A 297 -13.14 -13.48 11.48
N GLN A 298 -13.97 -12.53 11.92
CA GLN A 298 -15.13 -12.06 11.16
C GLN A 298 -14.67 -11.23 9.95
N ARG A 299 -15.39 -11.34 8.83
CA ARG A 299 -15.19 -10.45 7.67
C ARG A 299 -16.02 -9.19 7.84
N LEU A 300 -15.36 -8.07 8.12
CA LEU A 300 -16.03 -6.78 8.23
C LEU A 300 -16.17 -6.09 6.88
N ASN A 301 -17.35 -5.55 6.62
CA ASN A 301 -17.59 -4.58 5.57
C ASN A 301 -17.50 -3.17 6.17
N ASN A 302 -16.36 -2.54 5.97
CA ASN A 302 -16.04 -1.19 6.44
C ASN A 302 -17.09 -0.13 6.04
N ASN A 303 -17.59 -0.19 4.80
CA ASN A 303 -18.59 0.77 4.32
C ASN A 303 -19.92 0.59 5.07
N GLN A 304 -20.31 -0.66 5.35
CA GLN A 304 -21.49 -0.96 6.14
C GLN A 304 -21.31 -0.51 7.61
N GLU A 305 -20.10 -0.62 8.16
CA GLU A 305 -19.80 -0.08 9.49
C GLU A 305 -20.02 1.44 9.53
N PHE A 306 -19.51 2.19 8.54
CA PHE A 306 -19.71 3.64 8.46
C PHE A 306 -21.18 4.03 8.27
N VAL A 307 -21.94 3.28 7.48
CA VAL A 307 -23.39 3.47 7.39
C VAL A 307 -24.06 3.25 8.75
N GLY A 308 -23.64 2.23 9.51
CA GLY A 308 -24.14 1.97 10.85
C GLY A 308 -23.85 3.09 11.84
N GLN A 309 -22.59 3.55 11.92
CA GLN A 309 -22.20 4.67 12.78
C GLN A 309 -22.90 5.97 12.37
N GLY A 310 -23.01 6.24 11.08
CA GLY A 310 -23.70 7.43 10.57
C GLY A 310 -25.18 7.45 10.93
N LEU A 311 -25.88 6.33 10.74
CA LEU A 311 -27.28 6.18 11.18
C LEU A 311 -27.44 6.28 12.69
N ALA A 312 -26.47 5.76 13.47
CA ALA A 312 -26.49 5.87 14.92
C ALA A 312 -26.37 7.32 15.39
N ASN A 313 -25.43 8.08 14.82
CA ASN A 313 -25.26 9.51 15.10
C ASN A 313 -26.49 10.35 14.70
N MET A 314 -27.07 10.09 13.52
CA MET A 314 -28.31 10.75 13.09
C MET A 314 -29.46 10.44 14.05
N ALA A 315 -29.63 9.18 14.43
CA ALA A 315 -30.66 8.77 15.37
C ALA A 315 -30.44 9.41 16.75
N CYS A 316 -29.21 9.43 17.27
CA CYS A 316 -28.92 10.10 18.53
C CYS A 316 -29.32 11.57 18.50
N GLY A 317 -28.98 12.33 17.44
CA GLY A 317 -29.44 13.71 17.31
C GLY A 317 -30.96 13.85 17.34
N ILE A 318 -31.70 12.96 16.67
CA ILE A 318 -33.16 12.97 16.64
C ILE A 318 -33.78 12.61 18.00
N PHE A 319 -33.18 11.68 18.75
CA PHE A 319 -33.71 11.18 20.03
C PHE A 319 -33.05 11.86 21.24
N SER A 320 -32.76 13.15 21.12
CA SER A 320 -32.20 13.99 22.20
C SER A 320 -30.90 13.45 22.81
N GLY A 321 -30.07 12.77 22.02
CA GLY A 321 -28.70 12.42 22.35
C GLY A 321 -27.69 13.34 21.67
N PHE A 322 -26.42 13.20 22.04
CA PHE A 322 -25.27 13.77 21.34
C PHE A 322 -24.49 12.69 20.56
N ALA A 323 -23.37 13.08 19.96
CA ALA A 323 -22.59 12.24 19.07
C ALA A 323 -22.06 10.95 19.74
N VAL A 324 -21.99 9.89 18.95
CA VAL A 324 -21.54 8.54 19.34
C VAL A 324 -20.36 8.08 18.52
N ASP A 325 -19.62 7.14 19.11
CA ASP A 325 -18.58 6.38 18.42
C ASP A 325 -18.50 4.94 18.94
N GLY A 326 -17.80 4.09 18.22
CA GLY A 326 -17.38 2.78 18.69
C GLY A 326 -16.47 2.91 19.91
N SER A 327 -16.70 2.09 20.94
CA SER A 327 -15.82 2.04 22.10
C SER A 327 -14.99 0.77 22.09
N TYR A 328 -13.67 0.93 22.10
CA TYR A 328 -12.76 -0.20 22.18
C TYR A 328 -13.02 -1.03 23.45
N SER A 329 -13.03 -0.38 24.62
CA SER A 329 -13.14 -1.06 25.92
C SER A 329 -14.45 -1.83 26.04
N ARG A 330 -15.58 -1.22 25.67
CA ARG A 330 -16.89 -1.90 25.70
C ARG A 330 -16.94 -3.05 24.69
N SER A 331 -16.38 -2.87 23.50
CA SER A 331 -16.36 -3.93 22.49
C SER A 331 -15.47 -5.11 22.89
N ALA A 332 -14.34 -4.85 23.56
CA ALA A 332 -13.48 -5.87 24.11
C ALA A 332 -14.20 -6.67 25.21
N ILE A 333 -14.87 -5.99 26.14
CA ILE A 333 -15.67 -6.65 27.19
C ILE A 333 -16.82 -7.45 26.58
N ASN A 334 -17.49 -6.91 25.56
CA ASN A 334 -18.54 -7.60 24.83
C ASN A 334 -18.03 -8.92 24.20
N PHE A 335 -16.86 -8.86 23.57
CA PHE A 335 -16.20 -10.03 22.99
C PHE A 335 -15.79 -11.05 24.08
N GLU A 336 -15.16 -10.60 25.17
CA GLU A 336 -14.76 -11.47 26.29
C GLU A 336 -15.94 -12.12 26.99
N ALA A 337 -17.06 -11.41 27.13
CA ALA A 337 -18.31 -11.95 27.68
C ALA A 337 -19.00 -12.96 26.75
N GLY A 338 -18.47 -13.16 25.53
CA GLY A 338 -18.88 -14.20 24.62
C GLY A 338 -19.92 -13.78 23.57
N ALA A 339 -20.08 -12.47 23.30
CA ALA A 339 -21.00 -11.98 22.29
C ALA A 339 -20.76 -12.62 20.92
N ARG A 340 -21.83 -13.09 20.28
CA ARG A 340 -21.79 -13.78 18.99
C ARG A 340 -22.45 -12.99 17.87
N SER A 341 -23.37 -12.10 18.22
CA SER A 341 -24.09 -11.28 17.23
C SER A 341 -24.22 -9.81 17.66
N PRO A 342 -24.60 -8.91 16.73
CA PRO A 342 -24.87 -7.52 17.05
C PRO A 342 -26.00 -7.33 18.07
N PHE A 343 -26.86 -8.33 18.27
CA PHE A 343 -27.92 -8.27 19.27
C PHE A 343 -27.38 -8.13 20.69
N ALA A 344 -26.12 -8.48 20.98
CA ALA A 344 -25.51 -8.20 22.27
C ALA A 344 -25.51 -6.69 22.60
N ALA A 345 -25.28 -5.82 21.61
CA ALA A 345 -25.36 -4.37 21.76
C ALA A 345 -26.82 -3.89 21.91
N VAL A 346 -27.76 -4.51 21.19
CA VAL A 346 -29.20 -4.24 21.36
C VAL A 346 -29.64 -4.61 22.78
N PHE A 347 -29.24 -5.78 23.29
CA PHE A 347 -29.52 -6.19 24.66
C PHE A 347 -28.87 -5.25 25.68
N SER A 348 -27.65 -4.76 25.42
CA SER A 348 -27.03 -3.73 26.26
C SER A 348 -27.92 -2.48 26.36
N ALA A 349 -28.44 -1.97 25.24
CA ALA A 349 -29.37 -0.84 25.24
C ALA A 349 -30.67 -1.14 26.01
N VAL A 350 -31.25 -2.34 25.83
CA VAL A 350 -32.43 -2.79 26.58
C VAL A 350 -32.16 -2.84 28.08
N PHE A 351 -30.99 -3.32 28.50
CA PHE A 351 -30.61 -3.35 29.91
C PHE A 351 -30.34 -1.95 30.47
N VAL A 352 -29.81 -1.01 29.68
CA VAL A 352 -29.71 0.40 30.10
C VAL A 352 -31.11 0.99 30.29
N ILE A 353 -32.06 0.78 29.37
CA ILE A 353 -33.47 1.19 29.54
C ILE A 353 -34.04 0.57 30.82
N LEU A 354 -33.86 -0.73 31.01
CA LEU A 354 -34.37 -1.43 32.18
C LEU A 354 -33.75 -0.90 33.47
N ALA A 355 -32.45 -0.60 33.45
CA ALA A 355 -31.74 -0.06 34.59
C ALA A 355 -32.22 1.35 34.93
N MET A 356 -32.45 2.20 33.91
CA MET A 356 -33.02 3.53 34.09
C MET A 356 -34.43 3.50 34.70
N LEU A 357 -35.26 2.52 34.32
CA LEU A 357 -36.66 2.44 34.75
C LEU A 357 -36.86 1.68 36.07
N LEU A 358 -36.06 0.64 36.33
CA LEU A 358 -36.25 -0.28 37.48
C LEU A 358 -35.13 -0.22 38.52
N ILE A 359 -33.91 0.09 38.11
CA ILE A 359 -32.68 -0.04 38.93
C ILE A 359 -32.12 1.34 39.33
N ALA A 360 -32.76 2.43 38.91
CA ALA A 360 -32.40 3.80 39.25
C ALA A 360 -31.96 4.03 40.72
N PRO A 361 -32.65 3.51 41.75
CA PRO A 361 -32.22 3.68 43.13
C PRO A 361 -31.07 2.76 43.56
N LEU A 362 -30.81 1.66 42.83
CA LEU A 362 -29.72 0.72 43.13
C LEU A 362 -28.35 1.20 42.59
N GLY A 363 -28.35 2.16 41.66
CA GLY A 363 -27.11 2.79 41.16
C GLY A 363 -26.25 3.40 42.26
N ARG A 364 -26.87 3.82 43.38
CA ARG A 364 -26.19 4.34 44.57
C ARG A 364 -25.24 3.36 45.25
N TYR A 365 -25.26 2.08 44.90
CA TYR A 365 -24.37 1.07 45.48
C TYR A 365 -23.34 0.54 44.48
N ILE A 366 -23.22 1.10 43.28
CA ILE A 366 -22.21 0.65 42.32
C ILE A 366 -20.93 1.44 42.55
N PRO A 367 -19.86 0.85 43.12
CA PRO A 367 -18.63 1.57 43.38
C PRO A 367 -17.85 1.83 42.08
N THR A 368 -17.34 3.06 41.92
CA THR A 368 -16.54 3.46 40.75
C THR A 368 -15.25 2.65 40.66
N SER A 369 -14.62 2.35 41.81
CA SER A 369 -13.40 1.53 41.88
C SER A 369 -13.55 0.10 41.35
N ALA A 370 -14.72 -0.52 41.49
CA ALA A 370 -14.98 -1.83 40.89
C ALA A 370 -15.03 -1.75 39.36
N LEU A 371 -15.60 -0.68 38.80
CA LEU A 371 -15.57 -0.43 37.36
C LEU A 371 -14.14 -0.24 36.87
N SER A 372 -13.34 0.56 37.58
CA SER A 372 -11.91 0.74 37.28
C SER A 372 -11.13 -0.56 37.33
N GLY A 373 -11.37 -1.41 38.32
CA GLY A 373 -10.76 -2.74 38.41
C GLY A 373 -11.08 -3.63 37.20
N VAL A 374 -12.34 -3.65 36.75
CA VAL A 374 -12.76 -4.35 35.52
C VAL A 374 -12.04 -3.80 34.29
N LEU A 375 -12.00 -2.48 34.15
CA LEU A 375 -11.40 -1.80 33.01
C LEU A 375 -9.88 -2.03 32.93
N ILE A 376 -9.17 -1.98 34.06
CA ILE A 376 -7.72 -2.25 34.12
C ILE A 376 -7.42 -3.69 33.71
N VAL A 377 -8.14 -4.68 34.25
CA VAL A 377 -7.90 -6.09 33.88
C VAL A 377 -8.16 -6.33 32.40
N THR A 378 -9.19 -5.70 31.84
CA THR A 378 -9.49 -5.79 30.40
C THR A 378 -8.40 -5.10 29.57
N ALA A 379 -7.95 -3.92 30.00
CA ALA A 379 -6.93 -3.14 29.30
C ALA A 379 -5.57 -3.85 29.24
N LEU A 380 -5.19 -4.56 30.32
CA LEU A 380 -3.98 -5.39 30.33
C LEU A 380 -4.07 -6.57 29.35
N GLY A 381 -5.27 -7.07 29.07
CA GLY A 381 -5.53 -8.10 28.05
C GLY A 381 -5.30 -7.64 26.61
N MET A 382 -5.27 -6.33 26.36
CA MET A 382 -5.04 -5.74 25.03
C MET A 382 -3.58 -5.80 24.59
N ILE A 383 -2.64 -6.00 25.53
CA ILE A 383 -1.21 -5.97 25.28
C ILE A 383 -0.72 -7.34 24.79
N ASP A 384 -0.64 -7.52 23.47
CA ASP A 384 -0.11 -8.75 22.87
C ASP A 384 1.43 -8.75 22.80
N ARG A 385 2.04 -9.22 23.90
CA ARG A 385 3.51 -9.34 24.01
C ARG A 385 4.13 -10.26 22.95
N THR A 386 3.37 -11.23 22.43
CA THR A 386 3.87 -12.20 21.44
C THR A 386 4.03 -11.53 20.09
N GLU A 387 3.01 -10.78 19.66
CA GLU A 387 3.08 -10.04 18.39
C GLU A 387 4.04 -8.85 18.46
N ILE A 388 4.11 -8.12 19.58
CA ILE A 388 5.13 -7.07 19.76
C ILE A 388 6.54 -7.63 19.51
N LYS A 389 6.85 -8.79 20.10
CA LYS A 389 8.16 -9.45 19.94
C LYS A 389 8.39 -9.94 18.51
N ARG A 390 7.36 -10.39 17.80
CA ARG A 390 7.44 -10.83 16.41
C ARG A 390 7.71 -9.65 15.47
N ILE A 391 6.96 -8.55 15.62
CA ILE A 391 7.14 -7.34 14.81
C ILE A 391 8.53 -6.74 15.03
N TRP A 392 8.95 -6.62 16.29
CA TRP A 392 10.27 -6.09 16.66
C TRP A 392 11.43 -6.84 16.00
N ARG A 393 11.31 -8.16 15.85
CA ARG A 393 12.36 -9.01 15.25
C ARG A 393 12.24 -9.17 13.73
N GLY A 394 11.06 -8.97 13.17
CA GLY A 394 10.75 -9.32 11.78
C GLY A 394 11.07 -8.22 10.77
N ALA A 395 10.65 -6.98 11.03
CA ALA A 395 10.77 -5.90 10.06
C ALA A 395 10.95 -4.52 10.75
N PRO A 396 12.06 -3.79 10.51
CA PRO A 396 12.33 -2.53 11.19
C PRO A 396 11.32 -1.43 10.86
N GLY A 397 10.84 -1.38 9.60
CA GLY A 397 9.79 -0.43 9.21
C GLY A 397 8.47 -0.65 9.95
N ASP A 398 8.10 -1.91 10.16
CA ASP A 398 6.88 -2.29 10.86
C ASP A 398 7.01 -2.04 12.37
N ALA A 399 8.19 -2.27 12.94
CA ALA A 399 8.51 -1.90 14.32
C ALA A 399 8.44 -0.38 14.53
N ALA A 400 8.93 0.42 13.57
CA ALA A 400 8.82 1.87 13.63
C ALA A 400 7.35 2.35 13.62
N ILE A 401 6.50 1.76 12.77
CA ILE A 401 5.05 2.05 12.77
C ILE A 401 4.43 1.70 14.14
N MET A 402 4.71 0.50 14.67
CA MET A 402 4.19 0.06 15.96
C MET A 402 4.60 1.00 17.10
N LEU A 403 5.88 1.39 17.18
CA LEU A 403 6.37 2.31 18.20
C LEU A 403 5.78 3.71 18.05
N LEU A 404 5.74 4.25 16.83
CA LEU A 404 5.17 5.55 16.56
C LEU A 404 3.71 5.60 16.98
N THR A 405 2.92 4.58 16.66
CA THR A 405 1.52 4.50 17.08
C THR A 405 1.40 4.31 18.58
N LEU A 406 2.21 3.45 19.21
CA LEU A 406 2.21 3.25 20.67
C LEU A 406 2.46 4.56 21.42
N PHE A 407 3.55 5.24 21.11
CA PHE A 407 3.89 6.51 21.77
C PHE A 407 2.95 7.63 21.35
N GLY A 408 2.51 7.65 20.09
CA GLY A 408 1.48 8.56 19.62
C GLY A 408 0.20 8.43 20.46
N THR A 409 -0.26 7.21 20.76
CA THR A 409 -1.46 6.98 21.57
C THR A 409 -1.27 7.40 23.03
N LEU A 410 -0.04 7.38 23.55
CA LEU A 410 0.26 7.79 24.93
C LEU A 410 0.38 9.32 25.09
N PHE A 411 0.93 10.01 24.10
CA PHE A 411 1.29 11.43 24.21
C PHE A 411 0.43 12.37 23.36
N LEU A 412 -0.25 11.86 22.34
CA LEU A 412 -1.16 12.60 21.47
C LEU A 412 -2.58 12.05 21.62
N SER A 413 -3.57 12.76 21.07
CA SER A 413 -4.91 12.20 20.94
C SER A 413 -4.88 10.95 20.05
N LEU A 414 -5.75 10.01 20.37
CA LEU A 414 -5.79 8.67 19.79
C LEU A 414 -5.89 8.69 18.25
N GLU A 415 -6.67 9.61 17.72
CA GLU A 415 -6.91 9.85 16.31
C GLU A 415 -5.63 10.28 15.57
N PHE A 416 -4.81 11.15 16.15
CA PHE A 416 -3.54 11.58 15.56
C PHE A 416 -2.54 10.43 15.55
N ALA A 417 -2.54 9.59 16.59
CA ALA A 417 -1.68 8.40 16.65
C ALA A 417 -1.98 7.41 15.51
N VAL A 418 -3.27 7.18 15.23
CA VAL A 418 -3.69 6.32 14.12
C VAL A 418 -3.34 6.97 12.78
N LEU A 419 -3.63 8.27 12.59
CA LEU A 419 -3.31 8.97 11.35
C LEU A 419 -1.81 8.95 11.04
N LEU A 420 -0.96 9.25 12.03
CA LEU A 420 0.49 9.17 11.90
C LEU A 420 0.96 7.75 11.54
N GLY A 421 0.36 6.74 12.15
CA GLY A 421 0.64 5.34 11.82
C GLY A 421 0.27 4.99 10.37
N ILE A 422 -0.91 5.44 9.89
CA ILE A 422 -1.36 5.21 8.51
C ILE A 422 -0.44 5.94 7.53
N LEU A 423 -0.13 7.22 7.80
CA LEU A 423 0.75 8.02 6.94
C LEU A 423 2.14 7.40 6.86
N LEU A 424 2.74 7.00 7.99
CA LEU A 424 4.05 6.33 7.96
C LEU A 424 3.98 4.99 7.21
N SER A 425 2.93 4.20 7.43
CA SER A 425 2.73 2.94 6.70
C SER A 425 2.61 3.15 5.20
N PHE A 426 1.86 4.17 4.79
CA PHE A 426 1.71 4.55 3.39
C PHE A 426 3.01 5.07 2.80
N SER A 427 3.72 5.97 3.49
CA SER A 427 5.02 6.49 3.06
C SER A 427 6.06 5.38 2.90
N LEU A 428 6.16 4.44 3.86
CA LEU A 428 7.06 3.31 3.75
C LEU A 428 6.69 2.37 2.60
N TYR A 429 5.40 2.16 2.35
CA TYR A 429 4.94 1.39 1.20
C TYR A 429 5.35 2.08 -0.12
N VAL A 430 5.05 3.37 -0.28
CA VAL A 430 5.40 4.15 -1.47
C VAL A 430 6.91 4.18 -1.68
N LEU A 431 7.71 4.41 -0.64
CA LEU A 431 9.18 4.41 -0.75
C LEU A 431 9.72 3.05 -1.23
N ARG A 432 9.14 1.94 -0.75
CA ARG A 432 9.52 0.58 -1.18
C ARG A 432 9.14 0.31 -2.63
N THR A 433 7.99 0.79 -3.10
CA THR A 433 7.56 0.59 -4.50
C THR A 433 8.21 1.57 -5.46
N SER A 434 8.66 2.73 -4.99
CA SER A 434 9.39 3.76 -5.76
C SER A 434 10.82 3.37 -6.14
N THR A 435 11.38 2.32 -5.54
CA THR A 435 12.73 1.82 -5.81
C THR A 435 12.69 0.37 -6.31
N PRO A 436 12.01 0.10 -7.45
CA PRO A 436 11.95 -1.26 -8.00
C PRO A 436 13.35 -1.72 -8.38
N ARG A 437 13.60 -3.04 -8.27
CA ARG A 437 14.92 -3.58 -8.61
C ARG A 437 15.07 -3.61 -10.14
N VAL A 438 16.08 -2.92 -10.65
CA VAL A 438 16.49 -2.96 -12.05
C VAL A 438 17.84 -3.64 -12.10
N GLN A 439 17.90 -4.83 -12.70
CA GLN A 439 19.09 -5.66 -12.64
C GLN A 439 19.46 -6.22 -14.01
N ALA A 440 20.74 -6.14 -14.36
CA ALA A 440 21.29 -6.83 -15.52
C ALA A 440 21.32 -8.34 -15.25
N VAL A 441 20.78 -9.13 -16.17
CA VAL A 441 20.65 -10.58 -16.03
C VAL A 441 21.36 -11.30 -17.16
N GLN A 442 21.82 -12.52 -16.86
CA GLN A 442 22.53 -13.36 -17.80
C GLN A 442 21.96 -14.78 -17.77
N PRO A 443 22.05 -15.54 -18.86
CA PRO A 443 21.62 -16.92 -18.87
C PRO A 443 22.40 -17.76 -17.84
N ASP A 444 21.73 -18.74 -17.25
CA ASP A 444 22.32 -19.78 -16.43
C ASP A 444 23.21 -20.72 -17.28
N ALA A 445 23.94 -21.62 -16.64
CA ALA A 445 24.82 -22.56 -17.34
C ALA A 445 24.08 -23.49 -18.33
N SER A 446 22.76 -23.62 -18.20
CA SER A 446 21.91 -24.41 -19.09
C SER A 446 21.33 -23.60 -20.25
N PHE A 447 21.55 -22.29 -20.26
CA PHE A 447 20.95 -21.31 -21.18
C PHE A 447 19.42 -21.34 -21.23
N LYS A 448 18.76 -21.71 -20.12
CA LYS A 448 17.29 -21.79 -20.05
C LYS A 448 16.67 -20.67 -19.25
N HIS A 449 17.37 -20.21 -18.22
CA HIS A 449 16.87 -19.16 -17.34
C HIS A 449 17.83 -18.00 -17.30
N PHE A 450 17.30 -16.79 -17.26
CA PHE A 450 18.08 -15.61 -16.93
C PHE A 450 18.09 -15.43 -15.41
N THR A 451 19.27 -15.18 -14.87
CA THR A 451 19.50 -15.01 -13.44
C THR A 451 20.43 -13.82 -13.21
N TYR A 452 20.27 -13.18 -12.05
CA TYR A 452 21.16 -12.12 -11.63
C TYR A 452 22.53 -12.69 -11.27
N GLN A 453 23.56 -12.32 -12.03
CA GLN A 453 24.93 -12.79 -11.88
C GLN A 453 25.90 -11.61 -11.95
N PRO A 454 26.05 -10.83 -10.86
CA PRO A 454 26.86 -9.61 -10.86
C PRO A 454 28.36 -9.87 -11.05
N ASP A 455 28.84 -11.05 -10.68
CA ASP A 455 30.26 -11.41 -10.75
C ASP A 455 30.71 -11.83 -12.16
N LYS A 456 29.79 -11.93 -13.13
CA LYS A 456 30.11 -12.31 -14.50
C LYS A 456 30.12 -11.11 -15.42
N ASP A 457 31.15 -11.02 -16.25
CA ASP A 457 31.26 -9.97 -17.25
C ASP A 457 30.12 -10.06 -18.29
N PRO A 458 29.47 -8.93 -18.61
CA PRO A 458 28.36 -8.90 -19.55
C PRO A 458 28.81 -8.97 -21.02
N CYS A 459 27.86 -9.18 -21.92
CA CYS A 459 28.10 -9.08 -23.36
C CYS A 459 28.47 -7.63 -23.73
N PRO A 460 29.49 -7.38 -24.55
CA PRO A 460 29.90 -6.01 -24.91
C PRO A 460 28.86 -5.29 -25.80
N GLN A 461 27.98 -6.02 -26.49
CA GLN A 461 27.05 -5.44 -27.47
C GLN A 461 25.59 -5.37 -27.00
N LEU A 462 25.19 -6.28 -26.11
CA LEU A 462 23.80 -6.46 -25.69
C LEU A 462 23.70 -6.42 -24.18
N ASN A 463 22.86 -5.51 -23.68
CA ASN A 463 22.46 -5.48 -22.28
C ASN A 463 21.09 -6.14 -22.12
N VAL A 464 20.95 -7.08 -21.19
CA VAL A 464 19.66 -7.71 -20.87
C VAL A 464 19.29 -7.29 -19.45
N ILE A 465 18.25 -6.47 -19.32
CA ILE A 465 17.84 -5.91 -18.03
C ILE A 465 16.45 -6.40 -17.67
N GLU A 466 16.29 -6.76 -16.41
CA GLU A 466 15.03 -7.17 -15.82
C GLU A 466 14.53 -6.10 -14.85
N ILE A 467 13.29 -5.66 -15.06
CA ILE A 467 12.61 -4.69 -14.20
C ILE A 467 11.66 -5.45 -13.27
N LEU A 468 11.93 -5.40 -11.97
CA LEU A 468 11.15 -6.05 -10.92
C LEU A 468 10.31 -5.02 -10.16
N GLY A 469 9.19 -4.62 -10.76
CA GLY A 469 8.22 -3.71 -10.16
C GLY A 469 7.41 -2.95 -11.21
N ASP A 470 6.41 -2.20 -10.76
CA ASP A 470 5.55 -1.40 -11.62
C ASP A 470 6.24 -0.09 -12.05
N LEU A 471 5.92 0.37 -13.25
CA LEU A 471 6.43 1.62 -13.81
C LEU A 471 5.39 2.72 -13.66
N TYR A 472 5.48 3.47 -12.57
CA TYR A 472 4.61 4.61 -12.28
C TYR A 472 5.41 5.85 -11.92
N PHE A 473 4.77 7.02 -11.82
CA PHE A 473 5.38 8.32 -11.56
C PHE A 473 6.39 8.32 -10.39
N GLY A 474 6.20 7.47 -9.39
CA GLY A 474 7.09 7.38 -8.22
C GLY A 474 8.32 6.49 -8.44
N ALA A 475 8.36 5.67 -9.48
CA ALA A 475 9.43 4.71 -9.76
C ALA A 475 10.27 5.05 -11.01
N VAL A 476 9.70 5.81 -11.97
CA VAL A 476 10.33 6.06 -13.27
C VAL A 476 11.70 6.70 -13.20
N ASN A 477 11.92 7.69 -12.33
CA ASN A 477 13.22 8.36 -12.21
C ASN A 477 14.31 7.37 -11.77
N HIS A 478 14.02 6.52 -10.77
CA HIS A 478 14.97 5.52 -10.30
C HIS A 478 15.30 4.49 -11.38
N VAL A 479 14.30 4.05 -12.13
CA VAL A 479 14.49 3.09 -13.23
C VAL A 479 15.30 3.72 -14.36
N GLU A 480 14.97 4.94 -14.78
CA GLU A 480 15.69 5.68 -15.83
C GLU A 480 17.14 5.92 -15.45
N GLU A 481 17.41 6.45 -14.26
CA GLU A 481 18.77 6.66 -13.74
C GLU A 481 19.55 5.34 -13.74
N THR A 482 18.95 4.25 -13.26
CA THR A 482 19.64 2.95 -13.21
C THR A 482 19.94 2.40 -14.62
N LEU A 483 19.01 2.52 -15.57
CA LEU A 483 19.21 2.11 -16.97
C LEU A 483 20.32 2.95 -17.64
N LEU A 484 20.32 4.26 -17.41
CA LEU A 484 21.33 5.17 -17.93
C LEU A 484 22.71 4.95 -17.27
N GLU A 485 22.76 4.64 -15.98
CA GLU A 485 23.99 4.22 -15.30
C GLU A 485 24.58 2.95 -15.93
N HIS A 486 23.74 1.95 -16.22
CA HIS A 486 24.19 0.73 -16.90
C HIS A 486 24.76 1.05 -18.29
N LEU A 487 24.08 1.90 -19.07
CA LEU A 487 24.56 2.35 -20.38
C LEU A 487 25.87 3.15 -20.29
N ASN A 488 26.04 3.99 -19.26
CA ASN A 488 27.24 4.78 -19.06
C ASN A 488 28.45 3.94 -18.60
N ARG A 489 28.22 2.87 -17.82
CA ARG A 489 29.26 1.89 -17.45
C ARG A 489 29.72 1.06 -18.66
N HIS A 490 28.82 0.80 -19.61
CA HIS A 490 29.10 -0.02 -20.79
C HIS A 490 28.65 0.70 -22.08
N PRO A 491 29.37 1.75 -22.53
CA PRO A 491 28.95 2.57 -23.67
C PRO A 491 28.88 1.80 -24.99
N ASP A 492 29.60 0.68 -25.11
CA ASP A 492 29.62 -0.18 -26.29
C ASP A 492 28.34 -1.05 -26.42
N GLN A 493 27.51 -1.15 -25.36
CA GLN A 493 26.26 -1.90 -25.36
C GLN A 493 25.14 -1.11 -26.04
N LEU A 494 25.18 -1.07 -27.36
CA LEU A 494 24.21 -0.32 -28.17
C LEU A 494 22.81 -0.97 -28.21
N PHE A 495 22.65 -2.23 -27.82
CA PHE A 495 21.35 -2.89 -27.81
C PHE A 495 20.88 -3.21 -26.40
N LEU A 496 19.61 -2.93 -26.10
CA LEU A 496 18.99 -3.21 -24.81
C LEU A 496 17.79 -4.15 -24.99
N LEU A 497 17.77 -5.25 -24.24
CA LEU A 497 16.63 -6.14 -24.10
C LEU A 497 16.01 -5.99 -22.71
N LEU A 498 14.81 -5.42 -22.65
CA LEU A 498 14.03 -5.24 -21.43
C LEU A 498 13.11 -6.44 -21.19
N ARG A 499 13.28 -7.10 -20.04
CA ARG A 499 12.40 -8.18 -19.58
C ARG A 499 11.30 -7.61 -18.70
N MET A 500 10.08 -7.53 -19.25
CA MET A 500 8.93 -6.82 -18.65
C MET A 500 7.98 -7.73 -17.86
N HIS A 501 8.36 -9.01 -17.63
CA HIS A 501 7.49 -10.03 -17.02
C HIS A 501 6.98 -9.69 -15.60
N SER A 502 7.71 -8.87 -14.84
CA SER A 502 7.35 -8.43 -13.48
C SER A 502 6.70 -7.04 -13.44
N VAL A 503 6.51 -6.40 -14.60
CA VAL A 503 5.83 -5.10 -14.72
C VAL A 503 4.33 -5.36 -14.96
N ALA A 504 3.53 -5.17 -13.92
CA ALA A 504 2.08 -5.39 -13.99
C ALA A 504 1.32 -4.11 -14.37
N GLN A 505 1.84 -2.95 -13.97
CA GLN A 505 1.25 -1.65 -14.24
C GLN A 505 2.27 -0.70 -14.89
N LEU A 506 1.75 0.13 -15.79
CA LEU A 506 2.46 1.19 -16.48
C LEU A 506 1.57 2.43 -16.51
N ASP A 507 2.07 3.59 -16.10
CA ASP A 507 1.37 4.85 -16.28
C ASP A 507 1.99 5.71 -17.40
N PHE A 508 1.42 6.89 -17.62
CA PHE A 508 1.88 7.80 -18.67
C PHE A 508 3.31 8.33 -18.42
N SER A 509 3.71 8.51 -17.15
CA SER A 509 5.09 8.84 -16.81
C SER A 509 6.03 7.70 -17.18
N GLY A 510 5.61 6.45 -16.99
CA GLY A 510 6.33 5.27 -17.44
C GLY A 510 6.50 5.21 -18.95
N ILE A 511 5.48 5.58 -19.73
CA ILE A 511 5.58 5.67 -21.20
C ILE A 511 6.65 6.69 -21.60
N HIS A 512 6.63 7.90 -21.05
CA HIS A 512 7.64 8.92 -21.37
C HIS A 512 9.06 8.51 -20.99
N MET A 513 9.21 7.84 -19.85
CA MET A 513 10.49 7.28 -19.43
C MET A 513 10.99 6.22 -20.43
N LEU A 514 10.11 5.34 -20.93
CA LEU A 514 10.48 4.36 -21.96
C LEU A 514 10.84 5.05 -23.28
N GLU A 515 10.10 6.07 -23.70
CA GLU A 515 10.41 6.86 -24.90
C GLU A 515 11.78 7.54 -24.81
N SER A 516 12.11 8.08 -23.64
CA SER A 516 13.42 8.69 -23.33
C SER A 516 14.56 7.68 -23.47
N ILE A 517 14.40 6.48 -22.90
CA ILE A 517 15.37 5.38 -23.02
C ILE A 517 15.53 4.94 -24.49
N VAL A 518 14.42 4.71 -25.20
CA VAL A 518 14.44 4.32 -26.62
C VAL A 518 15.18 5.36 -27.46
N ARG A 519 14.88 6.64 -27.26
CA ARG A 519 15.57 7.75 -27.96
C ARG A 519 17.07 7.74 -27.67
N THR A 520 17.45 7.61 -26.41
CA THR A 520 18.85 7.60 -25.97
C THR A 520 19.64 6.46 -26.62
N TYR A 521 19.07 5.25 -26.70
CA TYR A 521 19.72 4.12 -27.38
C TYR A 521 19.80 4.32 -28.89
N ARG A 522 18.73 4.83 -29.54
CA ARG A 522 18.71 5.09 -30.99
C ARG A 522 19.66 6.19 -31.43
N GLU A 523 19.79 7.26 -30.65
CA GLU A 523 20.76 8.34 -30.91
C GLU A 523 22.21 7.85 -30.90
N ARG A 524 22.51 6.78 -30.16
CA ARG A 524 23.82 6.11 -30.16
C ARG A 524 23.99 5.06 -31.27
N GLY A 525 23.01 4.93 -32.18
CA GLY A 525 23.03 3.93 -33.26
C GLY A 525 22.58 2.53 -32.84
N GLY A 526 21.95 2.43 -31.68
CA GLY A 526 21.41 1.24 -31.07
C GLY A 526 19.89 1.10 -31.19
N ASP A 527 19.30 0.16 -30.44
CA ASP A 527 17.84 0.06 -30.30
C ASP A 527 17.43 -0.71 -29.03
N VAL A 528 16.15 -0.61 -28.67
CA VAL A 528 15.56 -1.23 -27.48
C VAL A 528 14.53 -2.28 -27.89
N TYR A 529 14.55 -3.41 -27.18
CA TYR A 529 13.67 -4.56 -27.40
C TYR A 529 12.98 -4.94 -26.10
N MET A 530 11.77 -5.51 -26.21
CA MET A 530 10.99 -5.93 -25.05
C MET A 530 10.52 -7.37 -25.18
N VAL A 531 10.53 -8.10 -24.06
CA VAL A 531 9.95 -9.45 -23.95
C VAL A 531 8.99 -9.52 -22.75
N ARG A 532 8.01 -10.43 -22.83
CA ARG A 532 7.07 -10.75 -21.74
C ARG A 532 6.29 -9.53 -21.22
N VAL A 533 5.87 -8.61 -22.10
CA VAL A 533 5.00 -7.51 -21.73
C VAL A 533 3.62 -8.06 -21.33
N SER A 534 3.11 -7.65 -20.17
CA SER A 534 1.79 -8.11 -19.71
C SER A 534 0.65 -7.51 -20.56
N PRO A 535 -0.50 -8.19 -20.72
CA PRO A 535 -1.63 -7.64 -21.51
C PRO A 535 -2.22 -6.34 -20.94
N ALA A 536 -2.02 -6.06 -19.65
CA ALA A 536 -2.45 -4.79 -19.06
C ALA A 536 -1.54 -3.64 -19.52
N VAL A 537 -0.22 -3.86 -19.50
CA VAL A 537 0.78 -2.89 -19.94
C VAL A 537 0.70 -2.68 -21.45
N MET A 538 0.54 -3.75 -22.24
CA MET A 538 0.44 -3.64 -23.71
C MET A 538 -0.73 -2.76 -24.15
N ARG A 539 -1.91 -2.90 -23.53
CA ARG A 539 -3.07 -2.04 -23.84
C ARG A 539 -2.80 -0.56 -23.62
N ILE A 540 -1.97 -0.22 -22.63
CA ILE A 540 -1.59 1.16 -22.36
C ILE A 540 -0.63 1.63 -23.45
N MET A 541 0.40 0.83 -23.78
CA MET A 541 1.35 1.11 -24.85
C MET A 541 0.65 1.35 -26.20
N GLU A 542 -0.28 0.49 -26.58
CA GLU A 542 -1.11 0.62 -27.80
C GLU A 542 -1.96 1.90 -27.76
N SER A 543 -2.59 2.19 -26.62
CA SER A 543 -3.45 3.37 -26.49
C SER A 543 -2.69 4.71 -26.54
N THR A 544 -1.40 4.69 -26.20
CA THR A 544 -0.52 5.86 -26.25
C THR A 544 0.32 5.93 -27.53
N GLY A 545 0.27 4.91 -28.41
CA GLY A 545 1.09 4.81 -29.63
C GLY A 545 2.57 4.49 -29.35
N PHE A 546 2.88 3.96 -28.16
CA PHE A 546 4.24 3.58 -27.80
C PHE A 546 4.71 2.34 -28.57
N ASP A 547 3.79 1.43 -28.89
CA ASP A 547 4.06 0.26 -29.71
C ASP A 547 4.50 0.64 -31.14
N GLU A 548 3.85 1.63 -31.74
CA GLU A 548 4.25 2.20 -33.03
C GLU A 548 5.60 2.95 -32.91
N PHE A 549 5.80 3.70 -31.82
CA PHE A 549 7.06 4.42 -31.57
C PHE A 549 8.25 3.47 -31.39
N LEU A 550 8.08 2.38 -30.65
CA LEU A 550 9.10 1.34 -30.46
C LEU A 550 9.30 0.52 -31.74
N GLY A 551 8.24 0.31 -32.52
CA GLY A 551 8.22 -0.63 -33.63
C GLY A 551 7.69 -2.00 -33.18
N SER A 552 6.66 -2.49 -33.86
CA SER A 552 6.01 -3.77 -33.54
C SER A 552 6.98 -4.97 -33.54
N GLU A 553 8.03 -4.89 -34.37
CA GLU A 553 9.09 -5.87 -34.53
C GLU A 553 10.08 -5.91 -33.36
N ASN A 554 10.04 -4.91 -32.48
CA ASN A 554 10.91 -4.83 -31.30
C ASN A 554 10.28 -5.48 -30.06
N PHE A 555 9.03 -5.93 -30.15
CA PHE A 555 8.41 -6.84 -29.19
C PHE A 555 8.71 -8.28 -29.59
N LEU A 556 9.60 -8.92 -28.83
CA LEU A 556 10.12 -10.24 -29.16
C LEU A 556 9.46 -11.33 -28.30
N ASP A 557 9.44 -12.53 -28.84
CA ASP A 557 9.13 -13.73 -28.06
C ASP A 557 10.34 -14.14 -27.21
N ASP A 558 10.10 -14.45 -25.93
CA ASP A 558 11.14 -14.68 -24.91
C ASP A 558 12.11 -15.81 -25.30
N ASP A 559 11.60 -16.87 -25.95
CA ASP A 559 12.40 -18.05 -26.32
C ASP A 559 13.31 -17.78 -27.53
N THR A 560 12.93 -16.81 -28.38
CA THR A 560 13.63 -16.50 -29.63
C THR A 560 14.33 -15.15 -29.63
N ALA A 561 14.14 -14.33 -28.59
CA ALA A 561 14.64 -12.96 -28.53
C ALA A 561 16.16 -12.87 -28.71
N ILE A 562 16.92 -13.69 -27.98
CA ILE A 562 18.39 -13.69 -28.09
C ILE A 562 18.83 -14.12 -29.48
N SER A 563 18.26 -15.19 -30.02
CA SER A 563 18.55 -15.66 -31.37
C SER A 563 18.24 -14.57 -32.41
N TYR A 564 17.10 -13.89 -32.29
CA TYR A 564 16.72 -12.79 -33.16
C TYR A 564 17.76 -11.66 -33.15
N LEU A 565 18.12 -11.18 -31.96
CA LEU A 565 19.10 -10.13 -31.78
C LEU A 565 20.48 -10.54 -32.29
N PHE A 566 20.92 -11.75 -31.97
CA PHE A 566 22.22 -12.27 -32.35
C PHE A 566 22.39 -12.35 -33.87
N TYR A 567 21.37 -12.81 -34.61
CA TYR A 567 21.49 -12.98 -36.06
C TYR A 567 21.18 -11.72 -36.88
N ARG A 568 20.42 -10.76 -36.33
CA ARG A 568 19.98 -9.57 -37.08
C ARG A 568 20.65 -8.27 -36.66
N GLN A 569 20.96 -8.12 -35.38
CA GLN A 569 21.41 -6.85 -34.81
C GLN A 569 22.87 -6.87 -34.34
N LEU A 570 23.29 -7.93 -33.65
CA LEU A 570 24.66 -8.01 -33.14
C LEU A 570 25.66 -8.19 -34.28
N ASP A 571 26.78 -7.46 -34.21
CA ASP A 571 27.89 -7.59 -35.16
C ASP A 571 28.72 -8.86 -34.86
N PRO A 572 28.72 -9.86 -35.76
CA PRO A 572 29.49 -11.09 -35.57
C PRO A 572 31.00 -10.82 -35.44
N ALA A 573 31.50 -9.72 -36.02
CA ALA A 573 32.91 -9.37 -35.93
C ALA A 573 33.32 -9.07 -34.48
N ILE A 574 32.53 -8.27 -33.76
CA ILE A 574 32.77 -7.97 -32.34
C ILE A 574 32.68 -9.27 -31.55
N CYS A 575 31.68 -10.10 -31.82
CA CYS A 575 31.53 -11.41 -31.18
C CYS A 575 32.76 -12.32 -31.41
N ILE A 576 33.37 -12.36 -32.59
CA ILE A 576 34.48 -13.27 -32.92
C ILE A 576 35.83 -12.72 -32.45
N TYR A 577 36.06 -11.42 -32.63
CA TYR A 577 37.38 -10.79 -32.55
C TYR A 577 37.61 -9.95 -31.28
N GLU A 578 36.54 -9.47 -30.62
CA GLU A 578 36.66 -8.49 -29.53
C GLU A 578 36.01 -8.96 -28.23
N CYS A 579 35.00 -9.82 -28.31
CA CYS A 579 34.25 -10.29 -27.17
C CYS A 579 35.03 -11.38 -26.39
N PRO A 580 35.49 -11.11 -25.15
CA PRO A 580 36.21 -12.11 -24.36
C PRO A 580 35.26 -13.21 -23.82
N TRP A 581 33.98 -12.86 -23.70
CA TRP A 581 32.98 -13.56 -22.90
C TRP A 581 31.86 -14.16 -23.75
N ARG A 582 31.67 -15.49 -23.66
CA ARG A 582 30.59 -16.18 -24.37
C ARG A 582 29.36 -16.27 -23.48
N VAL A 583 28.61 -15.18 -23.41
CA VAL A 583 27.45 -15.06 -22.50
C VAL A 583 26.26 -15.89 -22.99
N PHE A 584 25.93 -15.87 -24.28
CA PHE A 584 24.74 -16.54 -24.81
C PHE A 584 25.03 -17.90 -25.45
N LYS A 585 23.99 -18.71 -25.66
CA LYS A 585 24.07 -20.05 -26.28
C LYS A 585 24.57 -19.95 -27.72
N GLU A 586 24.08 -18.97 -28.46
CA GLU A 586 24.39 -18.69 -29.86
C GLU A 586 25.88 -18.35 -30.04
N CYS A 587 26.48 -17.71 -29.03
CA CYS A 587 27.89 -17.35 -29.03
C CYS A 587 28.82 -18.57 -28.91
N GLN A 588 28.37 -19.68 -28.29
CA GLN A 588 29.24 -20.83 -27.98
C GLN A 588 29.81 -21.50 -29.23
N ASN A 589 29.09 -21.42 -30.35
CA ASN A 589 29.46 -22.06 -31.61
C ASN A 589 30.34 -21.16 -32.51
N LEU A 590 30.71 -19.95 -32.07
CA LEU A 590 31.56 -19.06 -32.85
C LEU A 590 33.05 -19.34 -32.61
N PRO A 591 33.90 -19.30 -33.66
CA PRO A 591 35.35 -19.43 -33.50
C PRO A 591 35.86 -18.33 -32.54
N LYS A 592 36.66 -18.72 -31.54
CA LYS A 592 37.20 -17.77 -30.55
C LYS A 592 38.64 -17.43 -30.92
N ARG A 593 38.91 -16.17 -31.30
CA ARG A 593 40.26 -15.69 -31.62
C ARG A 593 40.81 -14.82 -30.48
N ILE A 594 41.09 -15.48 -29.35
CA ILE A 594 41.62 -14.85 -28.12
C ILE A 594 43.02 -14.26 -28.37
N ASP A 595 43.74 -14.82 -29.33
CA ASP A 595 45.05 -14.39 -29.82
C ASP A 595 45.08 -12.93 -30.31
N LEU A 596 43.92 -12.32 -30.56
CA LEU A 596 43.78 -10.97 -31.11
C LEU A 596 43.28 -9.93 -30.07
N ILE A 597 43.12 -10.32 -28.81
CA ILE A 597 42.71 -9.42 -27.71
C ILE A 597 43.88 -8.50 -27.37
N GLY A 598 43.87 -7.27 -27.89
CA GLY A 598 44.94 -6.27 -27.69
C GLY A 598 45.19 -5.37 -28.89
N LEU A 599 44.63 -5.71 -30.06
CA LEU A 599 44.60 -4.82 -31.22
C LEU A 599 43.49 -3.77 -31.07
N PRO A 600 43.63 -2.56 -31.66
CA PRO A 600 42.61 -1.51 -31.58
C PRO A 600 41.22 -2.04 -31.95
N LYS A 601 40.17 -1.61 -31.23
CA LYS A 601 38.80 -2.02 -31.52
C LYS A 601 38.41 -1.55 -32.93
N ILE A 602 37.45 -2.22 -33.54
CA ILE A 602 36.92 -1.87 -34.88
C ILE A 602 36.48 -0.39 -34.97
N GLY A 603 36.08 0.23 -33.86
CA GLY A 603 35.70 1.65 -33.79
C GLY A 603 36.86 2.65 -33.65
N ASP A 604 38.09 2.19 -33.39
CA ASP A 604 39.25 3.07 -33.13
C ASP A 604 39.95 3.55 -34.41
N VAL A 605 39.54 3.06 -35.59
CA VAL A 605 40.11 3.45 -36.90
C VAL A 605 39.37 4.71 -37.40
N PRO A 606 40.05 5.85 -37.61
CA PRO A 606 39.40 7.09 -38.07
C PRO A 606 38.66 6.90 -39.39
N GLU A 607 37.39 7.31 -39.47
CA GLU A 607 36.55 7.10 -40.66
C GLU A 607 37.09 7.82 -41.91
N ASP A 608 37.78 8.95 -41.71
CA ASP A 608 38.28 9.81 -42.79
C ASP A 608 39.61 9.32 -43.41
N ALA A 609 40.24 8.29 -42.83
CA ALA A 609 41.58 7.86 -43.23
C ALA A 609 41.61 6.94 -44.47
N ILE A 610 40.47 6.36 -44.85
CA ILE A 610 40.40 5.34 -45.90
C ILE A 610 39.41 5.78 -46.99
N PRO A 611 39.85 5.91 -48.26
CA PRO A 611 38.94 6.31 -49.34
C PRO A 611 37.83 5.28 -49.54
N THR A 612 36.61 5.76 -49.79
CA THR A 612 35.44 4.91 -50.05
C THR A 612 35.05 4.90 -51.52
N VAL A 613 34.34 3.84 -51.95
CA VAL A 613 33.75 3.73 -53.29
C VAL A 613 32.25 3.41 -53.15
N PRO A 614 31.34 4.22 -53.72
CA PRO A 614 29.91 3.92 -53.74
C PRO A 614 29.60 2.62 -54.52
N PRO A 615 28.57 1.84 -54.13
CA PRO A 615 28.21 0.59 -54.80
C PRO A 615 28.02 0.71 -56.32
N GLN A 616 27.31 1.74 -56.78
CA GLN A 616 27.04 1.96 -58.21
C GLN A 616 28.31 2.28 -59.00
N GLN A 617 29.26 2.99 -58.39
CA GLN A 617 30.53 3.30 -59.03
C GLN A 617 31.38 2.03 -59.15
N LEU A 618 31.44 1.22 -58.08
CA LEU A 618 32.16 -0.05 -58.10
C LEU A 618 31.56 -1.00 -59.17
N TRP A 619 30.24 -1.07 -59.29
CA TRP A 619 29.57 -1.83 -60.34
C TRP A 619 30.01 -1.41 -61.75
N ASN A 620 30.01 -0.10 -62.02
CA ASN A 620 30.42 0.43 -63.32
C ASN A 620 31.89 0.15 -63.60
N ASP A 621 32.75 0.24 -62.59
CA ASP A 621 34.19 -0.05 -62.73
C ASP A 621 34.46 -1.53 -63.02
N LEU A 622 33.64 -2.46 -62.49
CA LEU A 622 33.73 -3.90 -62.81
C LEU A 622 33.29 -4.22 -64.24
N HIS A 623 32.32 -3.48 -64.77
CA HIS A 623 31.71 -3.73 -66.09
C HIS A 623 32.31 -2.88 -67.23
N ALA A 624 33.32 -2.07 -66.95
CA ALA A 624 33.97 -1.22 -67.96
C ALA A 624 35.04 -2.00 -68.75
N PRO A 625 34.91 -2.17 -70.09
CA PRO A 625 35.84 -2.99 -70.88
C PRO A 625 37.25 -2.41 -71.04
N ASP A 626 37.45 -1.11 -70.77
CA ASP A 626 38.71 -0.37 -71.02
C ASP A 626 39.46 0.04 -69.75
N ARG A 627 39.08 -0.48 -68.56
CA ARG A 627 39.72 -0.16 -67.27
C ARG A 627 40.26 -1.41 -66.56
N PRO A 628 41.38 -1.31 -65.82
CA PRO A 628 41.82 -2.39 -64.96
C PRO A 628 40.78 -2.60 -63.84
N GLN A 629 40.23 -3.82 -63.76
CA GLN A 629 39.25 -4.17 -62.75
C GLN A 629 39.89 -4.14 -61.34
N PRO A 630 39.21 -3.56 -60.34
CA PRO A 630 39.71 -3.57 -58.97
C PRO A 630 39.67 -4.99 -58.40
N TYR A 631 40.68 -5.33 -57.60
CA TYR A 631 40.72 -6.59 -56.85
C TYR A 631 39.78 -6.51 -55.65
N ILE A 632 38.65 -7.22 -55.71
CA ILE A 632 37.65 -7.21 -54.65
C ILE A 632 38.00 -8.22 -53.58
N LEU A 633 38.23 -7.74 -52.37
CA LEU A 633 38.55 -8.57 -51.22
C LEU A 633 37.39 -8.55 -50.21
N ASP A 634 36.68 -9.67 -50.12
CA ASP A 634 35.59 -9.86 -49.18
C ASP A 634 36.13 -10.34 -47.84
N VAL A 635 36.08 -9.45 -46.84
CA VAL A 635 36.63 -9.71 -45.50
C VAL A 635 35.62 -10.28 -44.52
N ARG A 636 34.47 -10.76 -45.03
CA ARG A 636 33.46 -11.45 -44.23
C ARG A 636 33.86 -12.89 -43.94
N GLU A 637 33.07 -13.54 -43.07
CA GLU A 637 33.24 -14.96 -42.80
C GLU A 637 32.70 -15.82 -43.96
N PRO A 638 33.20 -17.06 -44.17
CA PRO A 638 32.76 -17.93 -45.28
C PRO A 638 31.25 -18.14 -45.36
N ARG A 639 30.57 -18.17 -44.19
CA ARG A 639 29.10 -18.30 -44.12
C ARG A 639 28.36 -17.08 -44.66
N GLU A 640 28.92 -15.89 -44.49
CA GLU A 640 28.31 -14.66 -45.01
C GLU A 640 28.56 -14.53 -46.52
N PHE A 641 29.76 -14.90 -46.98
CA PHE A 641 30.13 -14.93 -48.39
C PHE A 641 29.25 -15.91 -49.20
N GLY A 642 29.02 -17.11 -48.66
CA GLY A 642 28.19 -18.14 -49.30
C GLY A 642 26.69 -17.81 -49.36
N ARG A 643 26.21 -16.75 -48.67
CA ARG A 643 24.82 -16.26 -48.77
C ARG A 643 24.61 -15.26 -49.90
N GLY A 644 25.69 -14.76 -50.50
CA GLY A 644 25.67 -13.71 -51.52
C GLY A 644 26.91 -12.84 -51.40
N HIS A 645 27.60 -12.62 -52.51
CA HIS A 645 28.81 -11.82 -52.63
C HIS A 645 28.87 -11.13 -53.99
N ILE A 646 29.75 -10.14 -54.13
CA ILE A 646 30.00 -9.47 -55.41
C ILE A 646 30.67 -10.48 -56.34
N PRO A 647 30.27 -10.60 -57.62
CA PRO A 647 30.92 -11.47 -58.59
C PRO A 647 32.44 -11.28 -58.61
N GLU A 648 33.19 -12.38 -58.74
CA GLU A 648 34.66 -12.40 -58.78
C GLU A 648 35.37 -11.90 -57.50
N ALA A 649 34.63 -11.67 -56.41
CA ALA A 649 35.21 -11.32 -55.12
C ALA A 649 36.01 -12.47 -54.51
N HIS A 650 37.18 -12.14 -53.98
CA HIS A 650 38.04 -13.09 -53.28
C HIS A 650 37.72 -13.07 -51.79
N LEU A 651 37.29 -14.20 -51.25
CA LEU A 651 37.06 -14.35 -49.82
C LEU A 651 38.39 -14.40 -49.07
N MET A 652 38.63 -13.42 -48.21
CA MET A 652 39.75 -13.42 -47.26
C MET A 652 39.27 -12.80 -45.95
N PRO A 653 38.76 -13.61 -45.00
CA PRO A 653 38.28 -13.15 -43.71
C PRO A 653 39.29 -12.21 -43.04
N LEU A 654 38.78 -11.21 -42.32
CA LEU A 654 39.63 -10.23 -41.62
C LEU A 654 40.72 -10.90 -40.75
N ALA A 655 40.42 -12.06 -40.16
CA ALA A 655 41.40 -12.84 -39.38
C ALA A 655 42.65 -13.23 -40.17
N ASP A 656 42.48 -13.61 -41.44
CA ASP A 656 43.56 -14.11 -42.29
C ASP A 656 44.42 -12.94 -42.79
N ILE A 657 43.78 -11.78 -43.02
CA ILE A 657 44.47 -10.51 -43.23
C ILE A 657 45.31 -10.17 -41.99
N MET A 658 44.72 -10.23 -40.79
CA MET A 658 45.42 -9.93 -39.54
C MET A 658 46.58 -10.89 -39.26
N ALA A 659 46.43 -12.18 -39.59
CA ALA A 659 47.42 -13.23 -39.39
C ALA A 659 48.59 -13.23 -40.39
N ASP A 660 48.69 -12.19 -41.23
CA ASP A 660 49.75 -11.99 -42.22
C ASP A 660 49.82 -13.09 -43.30
N GLN A 661 48.67 -13.68 -43.63
CA GLN A 661 48.55 -14.69 -44.70
C GLN A 661 48.14 -14.07 -46.04
N THR A 662 48.40 -12.78 -46.23
CA THR A 662 47.92 -12.02 -47.39
C THR A 662 48.76 -12.27 -48.63
N ALA A 663 48.22 -13.03 -49.59
CA ALA A 663 48.66 -13.00 -50.99
C ALA A 663 47.74 -12.07 -51.78
N VAL A 664 48.01 -10.76 -51.75
CA VAL A 664 47.28 -9.76 -52.54
C VAL A 664 48.21 -9.25 -53.65
N PRO A 665 47.75 -9.11 -54.90
CA PRO A 665 48.62 -8.68 -55.99
C PRO A 665 49.16 -7.24 -55.75
N PRO A 666 50.48 -7.02 -55.79
CA PRO A 666 51.04 -5.67 -55.75
C PRO A 666 50.59 -4.89 -57.01
N ASP A 667 50.39 -3.58 -56.85
CA ASP A 667 50.05 -2.63 -57.93
C ASP A 667 48.66 -2.77 -58.58
N THR A 668 47.69 -3.42 -57.93
CA THR A 668 46.26 -3.38 -58.33
C THR A 668 45.42 -2.58 -57.34
N PRO A 669 44.40 -1.84 -57.81
CA PRO A 669 43.46 -1.18 -56.91
C PRO A 669 42.64 -2.20 -56.11
N ILE A 670 42.68 -2.15 -54.78
CA ILE A 670 41.99 -3.10 -53.90
C ILE A 670 40.72 -2.46 -53.34
N VAL A 671 39.58 -3.14 -53.47
CA VAL A 671 38.32 -2.71 -52.86
C VAL A 671 37.87 -3.75 -51.84
N LEU A 672 37.84 -3.36 -50.57
CA LEU A 672 37.45 -4.21 -49.47
C LEU A 672 35.94 -4.13 -49.22
N VAL A 673 35.31 -5.29 -49.08
CA VAL A 673 33.88 -5.41 -48.82
C VAL A 673 33.61 -6.23 -47.56
N CYS A 674 32.67 -5.77 -46.75
CA CYS A 674 32.11 -6.52 -45.64
C CYS A 674 30.62 -6.18 -45.47
N ARG A 675 29.97 -6.62 -44.40
CA ARG A 675 28.53 -6.38 -44.20
C ARG A 675 28.15 -4.89 -44.19
N ARG A 676 28.84 -4.07 -43.37
CA ARG A 676 28.51 -2.64 -43.13
C ARG A 676 29.74 -1.71 -43.18
N GLY A 677 30.83 -2.11 -43.83
CA GLY A 677 32.07 -1.32 -43.93
C GLY A 677 33.04 -1.39 -42.73
N ARG A 678 32.59 -1.71 -41.51
CA ARG A 678 33.43 -1.74 -40.29
C ARG A 678 34.66 -2.67 -40.38
N ARG A 679 34.47 -3.95 -40.73
CA ARG A 679 35.58 -4.91 -40.92
C ARG A 679 36.51 -4.50 -42.06
N SER A 680 35.93 -4.02 -43.16
CA SER A 680 36.68 -3.56 -44.33
C SER A 680 37.58 -2.38 -44.01
N ARG A 681 37.15 -1.43 -43.18
CA ARG A 681 38.01 -0.32 -42.74
C ARG A 681 39.19 -0.80 -41.91
N ARG A 682 38.96 -1.74 -40.98
CA ARG A 682 40.05 -2.35 -40.20
C ARG A 682 41.04 -3.10 -41.09
N ALA A 683 40.53 -3.91 -42.02
CA ALA A 683 41.37 -4.58 -43.03
C ALA A 683 42.15 -3.55 -43.87
N ALA A 684 41.50 -2.47 -44.31
CA ALA A 684 42.13 -1.43 -45.12
C ALA A 684 43.27 -0.74 -44.38
N HIS A 685 43.05 -0.40 -43.12
CA HIS A 685 44.08 0.22 -42.28
C HIS A 685 45.29 -0.70 -42.11
N ILE A 686 45.06 -2.00 -41.87
CA ILE A 686 46.14 -3.00 -41.75
C ILE A 686 46.92 -3.13 -43.05
N LEU A 687 46.21 -3.20 -44.20
CA LEU A 687 46.84 -3.30 -45.51
C LEU A 687 47.64 -2.03 -45.87
N GLN A 688 47.12 -0.84 -45.53
CA GLN A 688 47.85 0.42 -45.69
C GLN A 688 49.10 0.50 -44.80
N GLN A 689 49.03 0.06 -43.54
CA GLN A 689 50.20 -0.03 -42.66
C GLN A 689 51.28 -0.98 -43.20
N ARG A 690 50.89 -1.97 -44.00
CA ARG A 690 51.80 -2.90 -44.68
C ARG A 690 52.34 -2.38 -46.02
N GLY A 691 52.04 -1.14 -46.39
CA GLY A 691 52.60 -0.47 -47.55
C GLY A 691 51.77 -0.52 -48.84
N LEU A 692 50.54 -1.06 -48.80
CA LEU A 692 49.62 -1.02 -49.94
C LEU A 692 48.98 0.37 -50.06
N GLN A 693 49.11 1.02 -51.22
CA GLN A 693 48.73 2.43 -51.39
C GLN A 693 47.33 2.66 -51.97
N ASP A 694 46.82 1.78 -52.85
CA ASP A 694 45.48 1.90 -53.46
C ASP A 694 44.48 0.93 -52.81
N VAL A 695 44.15 1.20 -51.55
CA VAL A 695 43.18 0.41 -50.77
C VAL A 695 41.96 1.25 -50.46
N ARG A 696 40.80 0.78 -50.91
CA ARG A 696 39.51 1.47 -50.79
C ARG A 696 38.48 0.57 -50.12
N VAL A 697 37.46 1.16 -49.50
CA VAL A 697 36.37 0.41 -48.85
C VAL A 697 35.05 0.68 -49.56
N MET A 698 34.27 -0.36 -49.82
CA MET A 698 32.94 -0.17 -50.37
C MET A 698 32.02 0.51 -49.36
N GLU A 699 31.47 1.66 -49.75
CA GLU A 699 30.59 2.46 -48.91
C GLU A 699 29.33 1.66 -48.53
N GLY A 700 29.01 1.63 -47.24
CA GLY A 700 27.84 0.90 -46.72
C GLY A 700 27.94 -0.64 -46.78
N GLY A 701 29.00 -1.21 -47.36
CA GLY A 701 29.20 -2.66 -47.46
C GLY A 701 28.08 -3.38 -48.25
N MET A 702 27.99 -4.70 -48.09
CA MET A 702 27.01 -5.53 -48.82
C MET A 702 25.56 -5.09 -48.58
N VAL A 703 25.24 -4.48 -47.44
CA VAL A 703 23.88 -3.93 -47.21
C VAL A 703 23.54 -2.84 -48.23
N ALA A 704 24.49 -1.95 -48.56
CA ALA A 704 24.29 -0.91 -49.57
C ALA A 704 24.31 -1.47 -50.99
N TRP A 705 25.11 -2.51 -51.24
CA TRP A 705 25.12 -3.24 -52.51
C TRP A 705 23.75 -3.91 -52.80
N GLU A 706 23.18 -4.57 -51.80
CA GLU A 706 21.84 -5.17 -51.87
C GLU A 706 20.75 -4.10 -52.03
N ALA A 707 20.82 -3.00 -51.28
CA ALA A 707 19.88 -1.90 -51.37
C ALA A 707 19.90 -1.20 -52.75
N ALA A 708 21.05 -1.21 -53.44
CA ALA A 708 21.20 -0.71 -54.80
C ALA A 708 20.69 -1.68 -55.88
N GLY A 709 20.25 -2.90 -55.50
CA GLY A 709 19.73 -3.89 -56.44
C GLY A 709 20.80 -4.58 -57.29
N LEU A 710 22.05 -4.62 -56.83
CA LEU A 710 23.22 -5.09 -57.59
C LEU A 710 23.58 -6.57 -57.32
N LEU A 711 22.66 -7.35 -56.74
CA LEU A 711 22.87 -8.78 -56.52
C LEU A 711 22.75 -9.54 -57.85
N GLU A 712 23.84 -10.20 -58.27
CA GLU A 712 23.82 -11.15 -59.38
C GLU A 712 23.74 -12.60 -58.89
N ALA A 713 23.17 -13.48 -59.71
CA ALA A 713 23.21 -14.91 -59.45
C ALA A 713 24.62 -15.43 -59.80
N VAL A 714 25.37 -15.84 -58.77
CA VAL A 714 26.68 -16.48 -58.95
C VAL A 714 26.44 -17.99 -59.12
N GLU A 715 26.83 -18.57 -60.26
CA GLU A 715 26.87 -20.04 -60.39
C GLU A 715 27.93 -20.60 -59.42
N LEU A 716 27.52 -21.56 -58.60
CA LEU A 716 28.36 -22.19 -57.57
C LEU A 716 29.40 -23.15 -58.17
#